data_AF-A0A7W5GWJ3-F1
#
_entry.id   AF-A0A7W5GWJ3-F1
#
_cell.length_a   1.000
_cell.length_b   1.000
_cell.length_c   1.000
_cell.angle_alpha   90.00
_cell.angle_beta   90.00
_cell.angle_gamma   90.00
#
_symmetry.space_group_name_H-M   'P 1'
#
loop_
_entity.id
_entity.type
_entity.pdbx_description
1 polymer ?
#
loop_
_entity_poly.entity_id
_entity_poly.type
_entity_poly.pdbx_seq_one_letter_code
_entity_poly.pdbx_strand_id
1 'polypeptide(L)'
;MDGKNLGAVLIAAAVLSACGGGGGSKSGVIGATATSPAVTTPSASQADGTAGEPENIGTQIDMPNPVPPSPALPPTQPVSVDASLGITSFYPLYAAGSPVTEQIQYRETDGTLVTLMGMRPTERHARERGEDWTAPDQGPGRYLTFPSAYFQNRTYGIEIRDHVPAGKQLIEMFLIVNDGTFDGTTFSLFRNSNDENVRDYGWALNTGFNNPAMGGKPICTAGSRDCKIDFDSYWDVPKGQPHRALKMGDVIELSPAERLERFGDGMHAGEPVSDSLKGKAVVDGAGSRYYSFEQLYVVGQGLVPWYGVAPRLNSAPLPEETLLGGTASLSYNYSEEPMRVFQQMSNNIGIVNAKRFVQGRRLFHTSFLDGKHSEHPDDNPVFAAHVNQLGPRFNQERCIACHTLNGRSIVPGIGTRLDSMAVLTAAAASTGANPLPDATYGVNVQQRSRDASATDLSVSVQSYDTTLYTLPDGEKVELRKPVYAFKGPVPAKYSVRQAAQVVGMGLIEAIDESTILALADPTDRDGDGVKGVPNWVADPETGKFHLGRYGWKASKATLRQQIGDALMKDMGVTSAVFPSRDCQRLGPDCRNAAAGTSISASELERLSDYLSLLAVPAQRSLRSGFPADTRVSPEHDVNPTQISRGSALFAQARCVACHTPQMKTGANHPFAELRNQTIHPYSNLLLHDMGPGLTDTLAEGKATASMWRTAPLWGLGSLKYVQGNADSVHYLHDGRARTLMEAILWHGGEAAASRGKFEAMSKEERDAVIEFLSSL
;
A
#
# COMPACT_ATOMS: atom_id res chain seq x y z
N MET A 1 -42.88 -35.81 21.57
CA MET A 1 -43.66 -36.86 20.91
C MET A 1 -43.64 -36.54 19.43
N ASP A 2 -42.98 -37.41 18.67
CA ASP A 2 -43.10 -37.75 17.24
C ASP A 2 -43.18 -36.61 16.20
N GLY A 3 -42.35 -36.51 15.16
CA GLY A 3 -41.44 -37.47 14.55
C GLY A 3 -41.70 -37.57 13.03
N LYS A 4 -40.65 -37.35 12.23
CA LYS A 4 -40.39 -37.93 10.89
C LYS A 4 -41.26 -37.46 9.69
N ASN A 5 -40.85 -37.47 8.42
CA ASN A 5 -39.57 -37.55 7.67
C ASN A 5 -39.91 -37.61 6.15
N LEU A 6 -38.93 -37.31 5.26
CA LEU A 6 -38.84 -37.62 3.80
C LEU A 6 -39.75 -36.86 2.80
N GLY A 7 -39.37 -36.51 1.56
CA GLY A 7 -38.16 -36.72 0.75
C GLY A 7 -38.48 -36.79 -0.78
N ALA A 8 -37.52 -36.38 -1.63
CA ALA A 8 -37.35 -36.62 -3.10
C ALA A 8 -38.25 -35.87 -4.12
N VAL A 9 -37.73 -34.95 -4.97
CA VAL A 9 -37.00 -35.10 -6.27
C VAL A 9 -37.86 -35.61 -7.44
N LEU A 10 -38.06 -34.81 -8.51
CA LEU A 10 -37.69 -35.14 -9.90
C LEU A 10 -37.96 -34.00 -10.93
N ILE A 11 -37.26 -34.11 -12.06
CA ILE A 11 -37.00 -33.20 -13.19
C ILE A 11 -38.00 -33.38 -14.35
N ALA A 12 -38.13 -32.34 -15.20
CA ALA A 12 -38.41 -32.33 -16.67
C ALA A 12 -39.58 -31.38 -17.04
N ALA A 13 -39.36 -30.26 -17.71
CA ALA A 13 -39.08 -30.05 -19.15
C ALA A 13 -40.35 -29.82 -20.01
N ALA A 14 -40.29 -28.70 -20.74
CA ALA A 14 -40.78 -28.49 -22.11
C ALA A 14 -42.24 -28.05 -22.37
N VAL A 15 -42.34 -26.78 -22.82
CA VAL A 15 -42.70 -26.39 -24.20
C VAL A 15 -44.18 -26.25 -24.63
N LEU A 16 -44.42 -25.06 -25.21
CA LEU A 16 -45.36 -24.62 -26.27
C LEU A 16 -46.80 -24.19 -25.93
N SER A 17 -47.01 -22.91 -26.22
CA SER A 17 -48.00 -22.36 -27.16
C SER A 17 -49.49 -22.29 -26.80
N ALA A 18 -49.91 -21.02 -26.89
CA ALA A 18 -50.93 -20.52 -27.81
C ALA A 18 -52.39 -20.44 -27.32
N CYS A 19 -52.79 -19.16 -27.27
CA CYS A 19 -53.98 -18.60 -27.90
C CYS A 19 -55.36 -18.90 -27.28
N GLY A 20 -55.96 -17.82 -26.79
CA GLY A 20 -57.18 -17.34 -27.44
C GLY A 20 -58.32 -16.94 -26.51
N GLY A 21 -58.67 -15.66 -26.55
CA GLY A 21 -60.09 -15.27 -26.65
C GLY A 21 -60.64 -14.32 -25.58
N GLY A 22 -60.75 -13.04 -25.94
CA GLY A 22 -62.06 -12.38 -25.98
C GLY A 22 -62.35 -11.24 -24.99
N GLY A 23 -62.37 -10.00 -25.50
CA GLY A 23 -63.57 -9.15 -25.39
C GLY A 23 -63.46 -7.71 -24.83
N GLY A 24 -63.20 -6.73 -25.71
CA GLY A 24 -63.78 -5.36 -25.75
C GLY A 24 -63.41 -4.32 -24.65
N SER A 25 -63.21 -3.02 -24.90
CA SER A 25 -63.35 -2.19 -26.10
C SER A 25 -62.72 -0.80 -25.88
N LYS A 26 -62.11 -0.24 -26.96
CA LYS A 26 -62.07 1.17 -27.39
C LYS A 26 -61.25 2.22 -26.60
N SER A 27 -60.05 2.54 -27.12
CA SER A 27 -59.80 3.73 -27.99
C SER A 27 -58.38 4.31 -27.80
N GLY A 28 -57.61 4.42 -28.88
CA GLY A 28 -56.40 5.27 -28.95
C GLY A 28 -55.11 4.55 -29.38
N VAL A 29 -54.96 4.34 -30.70
CA VAL A 29 -53.80 3.78 -31.44
C VAL A 29 -52.72 4.89 -31.52
N ILE A 30 -51.39 4.70 -31.51
CA ILE A 30 -50.50 3.88 -32.37
C ILE A 30 -49.11 3.72 -31.72
N GLY A 31 -48.51 2.52 -31.80
CA GLY A 31 -47.05 2.35 -31.82
C GLY A 31 -46.40 1.41 -30.78
N ALA A 32 -46.53 0.10 -30.99
CA ALA A 32 -45.76 -0.98 -30.34
C ALA A 32 -44.26 -0.93 -30.74
N THR A 33 -43.28 -1.50 -30.03
CA THR A 33 -43.16 -2.90 -29.57
C THR A 33 -42.14 -3.08 -28.44
N ALA A 34 -42.42 -4.07 -27.59
CA ALA A 34 -41.69 -4.50 -26.40
C ALA A 34 -40.55 -5.50 -26.67
N THR A 35 -39.62 -5.64 -25.72
CA THR A 35 -38.97 -6.92 -25.36
C THR A 35 -38.65 -6.98 -23.85
N SER A 36 -39.11 -8.09 -23.24
CA SER A 36 -38.71 -8.89 -22.05
C SER A 36 -37.90 -8.35 -20.84
N PRO A 37 -38.07 -8.98 -19.65
CA PRO A 37 -37.76 -8.37 -18.36
C PRO A 37 -36.32 -8.66 -17.90
N ALA A 38 -35.63 -7.60 -17.45
CA ALA A 38 -34.33 -7.67 -16.81
C ALA A 38 -34.47 -7.77 -15.29
N VAL A 39 -33.56 -8.56 -14.73
CA VAL A 39 -33.20 -8.67 -13.31
C VAL A 39 -33.07 -7.27 -12.69
N THR A 40 -33.78 -7.05 -11.59
CA THR A 40 -33.86 -5.76 -10.88
C THR A 40 -32.51 -5.39 -10.26
N THR A 41 -31.89 -4.37 -10.84
CA THR A 41 -30.86 -3.50 -10.25
C THR A 41 -31.47 -2.61 -9.16
N PRO A 42 -30.72 -2.22 -8.11
CA PRO A 42 -31.15 -1.15 -7.22
C PRO A 42 -31.19 0.17 -8.00
N SER A 43 -32.28 0.92 -7.84
CA SER A 43 -32.58 2.16 -8.57
C SER A 43 -31.52 3.23 -8.35
N ALA A 44 -31.07 3.84 -9.45
CA ALA A 44 -30.36 5.10 -9.46
C ALA A 44 -31.18 6.18 -8.74
N SER A 45 -30.63 6.71 -7.65
CA SER A 45 -31.08 7.99 -7.10
C SER A 45 -30.69 9.10 -8.08
N GLN A 46 -31.65 9.99 -8.30
CA GLN A 46 -31.66 11.13 -9.22
C GLN A 46 -30.28 11.75 -9.49
N ALA A 47 -29.92 11.74 -10.78
CA ALA A 47 -28.82 12.49 -11.33
C ALA A 47 -29.09 13.99 -11.15
N ASP A 48 -28.30 14.63 -10.30
CA ASP A 48 -28.08 16.06 -10.39
C ASP A 48 -27.14 16.31 -11.59
N GLY A 49 -27.48 17.33 -12.38
CA GLY A 49 -26.98 17.54 -13.73
C GLY A 49 -25.46 17.46 -13.89
N THR A 50 -25.00 16.52 -14.71
CA THR A 50 -23.63 16.46 -15.22
C THR A 50 -23.36 17.63 -16.15
N ALA A 51 -22.76 18.71 -15.62
CA ALA A 51 -21.83 19.48 -16.42
C ALA A 51 -20.58 18.60 -16.58
N GLY A 52 -20.36 18.06 -17.79
CA GLY A 52 -19.12 17.35 -18.09
C GLY A 52 -17.93 18.27 -17.82
N GLU A 53 -16.94 17.80 -17.07
CA GLU A 53 -15.68 18.51 -16.93
C GLU A 53 -15.05 18.68 -18.33
N PRO A 54 -14.50 19.86 -18.68
CA PRO A 54 -13.88 20.07 -19.98
C PRO A 54 -12.65 19.18 -20.16
N GLU A 55 -12.30 18.91 -21.42
CA GLU A 55 -11.03 18.27 -21.79
C GLU A 55 -9.86 18.99 -21.08
N ASN A 56 -9.07 18.21 -20.34
CA ASN A 56 -7.81 18.64 -19.75
C ASN A 56 -7.00 19.34 -20.84
N ILE A 57 -6.57 20.59 -20.62
CA ILE A 57 -5.72 21.35 -21.57
C ILE A 57 -4.30 20.76 -21.69
N GLY A 58 -4.11 19.58 -21.08
CA GLY A 58 -3.01 18.63 -21.03
C GLY A 58 -1.95 18.89 -22.06
N THR A 59 -1.14 19.89 -21.74
CA THR A 59 0.12 20.10 -22.37
C THR A 59 1.16 19.72 -21.31
N GLN A 60 2.19 18.97 -21.69
CA GLN A 60 3.38 18.83 -20.84
C GLN A 60 4.15 20.16 -20.71
N ILE A 61 3.49 21.33 -20.85
CA ILE A 61 4.14 22.63 -21.00
C ILE A 61 4.90 23.01 -19.74
N ASP A 62 4.41 22.61 -18.56
CA ASP A 62 5.21 22.58 -17.33
C ASP A 62 5.43 21.11 -16.93
N MET A 63 6.49 20.50 -17.48
CA MET A 63 7.10 19.37 -16.80
C MET A 63 7.44 19.85 -15.37
N PRO A 64 6.91 19.21 -14.31
CA PRO A 64 7.31 19.57 -12.95
C PRO A 64 8.84 19.56 -12.90
N ASN A 65 9.47 20.44 -12.11
CA ASN A 65 10.92 20.52 -12.05
C ASN A 65 11.49 19.10 -11.88
N PRO A 66 12.58 18.73 -12.54
CA PRO A 66 13.15 17.41 -12.35
C PRO A 66 13.36 17.18 -10.85
N VAL A 67 12.87 16.06 -10.32
CA VAL A 67 13.19 15.66 -8.96
C VAL A 67 14.71 15.58 -8.88
N PRO A 68 15.35 16.18 -7.86
CA PRO A 68 16.79 16.07 -7.69
C PRO A 68 17.23 14.60 -7.80
N PRO A 69 18.31 14.27 -8.51
CA PRO A 69 18.77 12.89 -8.57
C PRO A 69 19.14 12.41 -7.16
N SER A 70 18.87 11.14 -6.86
CA SER A 70 19.38 10.53 -5.62
C SER A 70 20.91 10.59 -5.61
N PRO A 71 21.55 10.91 -4.47
CA PRO A 71 23.00 10.93 -4.40
C PRO A 71 23.60 9.57 -4.77
N ALA A 72 24.77 9.57 -5.41
CA ALA A 72 25.46 8.33 -5.74
C ALA A 72 25.82 7.57 -4.47
N LEU A 73 25.50 6.26 -4.45
CA LEU A 73 25.80 5.42 -3.30
C LEU A 73 27.28 5.00 -3.30
N PRO A 74 27.98 5.08 -2.16
CA PRO A 74 29.33 4.57 -2.06
C PRO A 74 29.37 3.05 -2.28
N PRO A 75 30.46 2.51 -2.85
CA PRO A 75 30.59 1.09 -3.09
C PRO A 75 30.65 0.30 -1.78
N THR A 76 29.92 -0.80 -1.71
CA THR A 76 29.96 -1.73 -0.57
C THR A 76 31.13 -2.70 -0.68
N GLN A 77 31.69 -3.07 0.47
CA GLN A 77 32.76 -4.07 0.61
C GLN A 77 32.16 -5.41 1.05
N PRO A 78 32.78 -6.55 0.66
CA PRO A 78 32.30 -7.85 1.10
C PRO A 78 32.50 -8.02 2.61
N VAL A 79 31.50 -8.59 3.27
CA VAL A 79 31.49 -8.94 4.69
C VAL A 79 31.57 -10.45 4.82
N SER A 80 32.55 -10.95 5.57
CA SER A 80 32.68 -12.39 5.86
C SER A 80 31.61 -12.85 6.85
N VAL A 81 31.13 -14.08 6.68
CA VAL A 81 30.12 -14.70 7.55
C VAL A 81 30.46 -16.16 7.83
N ASP A 82 29.82 -16.71 8.87
CA ASP A 82 29.88 -18.13 9.18
C ASP A 82 29.37 -18.96 7.98
N ALA A 83 30.19 -19.93 7.53
CA ALA A 83 29.90 -20.79 6.40
C ALA A 83 28.66 -21.68 6.60
N SER A 84 28.17 -21.86 7.82
CA SER A 84 26.89 -22.53 8.11
C SER A 84 25.67 -21.79 7.56
N LEU A 85 25.77 -20.48 7.32
CA LEU A 85 24.79 -19.70 6.56
C LEU A 85 24.85 -20.01 5.05
N GLY A 86 25.83 -20.83 4.67
CA GLY A 86 26.11 -21.40 3.35
C GLY A 86 26.54 -20.39 2.29
N ILE A 87 27.19 -19.31 2.73
CA ILE A 87 28.09 -18.49 1.92
C ILE A 87 29.27 -18.11 2.81
N THR A 88 30.41 -17.72 2.24
CA THR A 88 31.58 -17.26 3.02
C THR A 88 31.64 -15.74 3.14
N SER A 89 31.03 -15.01 2.21
CA SER A 89 30.94 -13.56 2.24
C SER A 89 29.77 -13.04 1.40
N PHE A 90 29.21 -11.89 1.77
CA PHE A 90 28.16 -11.20 1.01
C PHE A 90 28.44 -9.69 0.97
N TYR A 91 27.70 -8.95 0.14
CA TYR A 91 27.75 -7.49 0.12
C TYR A 91 26.51 -6.90 0.80
N PRO A 92 26.67 -6.01 1.79
CA PRO A 92 25.54 -5.23 2.32
C PRO A 92 24.85 -4.43 1.20
N LEU A 93 23.56 -4.13 1.36
CA LEU A 93 22.84 -3.27 0.42
C LEU A 93 23.36 -1.83 0.43
N TYR A 94 23.63 -1.28 1.62
CA TYR A 94 24.09 0.10 1.80
C TYR A 94 25.39 0.12 2.59
N ALA A 95 26.33 0.97 2.17
CA ALA A 95 27.59 1.16 2.87
C ALA A 95 27.41 2.11 4.07
N ALA A 96 28.30 1.99 5.05
CA ALA A 96 28.33 2.91 6.18
C ALA A 96 28.50 4.36 5.69
N GLY A 97 27.67 5.26 6.20
CA GLY A 97 27.73 6.68 5.83
C GLY A 97 27.13 7.00 4.45
N SER A 98 26.33 6.09 3.87
CA SER A 98 25.55 6.39 2.67
C SER A 98 24.77 7.70 2.84
N PRO A 99 24.84 8.61 1.84
CA PRO A 99 24.19 9.91 1.91
C PRO A 99 22.68 9.77 1.99
N VAL A 100 22.01 10.69 2.69
CA VAL A 100 20.56 10.78 2.63
C VAL A 100 20.13 11.53 1.37
N THR A 101 19.02 11.11 0.78
CA THR A 101 18.40 11.81 -0.36
C THR A 101 17.79 13.14 0.07
N GLU A 102 17.20 13.17 1.25
CA GLU A 102 16.63 14.36 1.88
C GLU A 102 16.76 14.19 3.41
N GLN A 103 17.14 15.26 4.12
CA GLN A 103 17.03 15.29 5.57
C GLN A 103 15.56 15.54 5.94
N ILE A 104 15.01 14.81 6.91
CA ILE A 104 13.63 15.04 7.37
C ILE A 104 13.57 15.72 8.74
N GLN A 105 14.67 15.67 9.48
CA GLN A 105 14.79 16.32 10.78
C GLN A 105 16.26 16.50 11.16
N TYR A 106 16.61 17.65 11.75
CA TYR A 106 17.93 17.91 12.29
C TYR A 106 17.88 18.96 13.40
N ARG A 107 18.97 19.07 14.18
CA ARG A 107 19.14 20.12 15.18
C ARG A 107 20.19 21.12 14.73
N GLU A 108 19.87 22.39 14.82
CA GLU A 108 20.83 23.48 14.60
C GLU A 108 21.75 23.65 15.81
N THR A 109 22.82 24.43 15.64
CA THR A 109 23.84 24.64 16.68
C THR A 109 23.33 25.27 17.96
N ASP A 110 22.24 26.06 17.89
CA ASP A 110 21.61 26.68 19.06
C ASP A 110 20.59 25.78 19.77
N GLY A 111 20.36 24.56 19.24
CA GLY A 111 19.40 23.59 19.77
C GLY A 111 18.05 23.57 19.06
N THR A 112 17.79 24.51 18.15
CA THR A 112 16.54 24.58 17.36
C THR A 112 16.32 23.26 16.60
N LEU A 113 15.14 22.67 16.75
CA LEU A 113 14.74 21.47 16.04
C LEU A 113 14.09 21.87 14.72
N VAL A 114 14.67 21.46 13.61
CA VAL A 114 14.08 21.66 12.27
C VAL A 114 13.47 20.34 11.81
N THR A 115 12.19 20.34 11.44
CA THR A 115 11.46 19.19 10.89
C THR A 115 10.90 19.55 9.51
N LEU A 116 11.11 18.67 8.52
CA LEU A 116 10.66 18.82 7.14
C LEU A 116 9.52 17.83 6.87
N MET A 117 8.36 18.35 6.51
CA MET A 117 7.10 17.63 6.39
C MET A 117 6.56 17.72 4.98
N GLY A 118 6.57 16.63 4.22
CA GLY A 118 6.01 16.56 2.87
C GLY A 118 4.52 16.24 2.83
N MET A 119 3.84 16.80 1.83
CA MET A 119 2.38 16.76 1.71
C MET A 119 1.91 16.74 0.25
N ARG A 120 0.63 16.40 0.10
CA ARG A 120 -0.14 16.46 -1.15
C ARG A 120 -1.58 16.88 -0.84
N PRO A 121 -2.30 17.48 -1.80
CA PRO A 121 -3.71 17.84 -1.65
C PRO A 121 -4.60 16.60 -1.57
N THR A 122 -5.65 16.66 -0.77
CA THR A 122 -6.79 15.74 -0.70
C THR A 122 -8.00 16.33 -1.43
N GLU A 123 -9.02 15.52 -1.73
CA GLU A 123 -10.20 16.07 -2.43
C GLU A 123 -11.19 16.77 -1.47
N ARG A 124 -11.19 16.38 -0.20
CA ARG A 124 -12.03 16.90 0.90
C ARG A 124 -11.36 16.64 2.25
N HIS A 125 -11.81 17.29 3.32
CA HIS A 125 -11.39 16.96 4.68
C HIS A 125 -11.92 15.59 5.15
N ALA A 126 -11.32 15.04 6.21
CA ALA A 126 -11.78 13.77 6.79
C ALA A 126 -13.21 13.94 7.33
N ARG A 127 -14.10 12.99 6.98
CA ARG A 127 -15.52 12.98 7.38
C ARG A 127 -16.33 14.26 7.03
N GLU A 128 -15.79 15.17 6.22
CA GLU A 128 -16.52 16.32 5.68
C GLU A 128 -17.43 15.86 4.52
N ARG A 129 -18.53 15.21 4.86
CA ARG A 129 -19.56 14.75 3.90
C ARG A 129 -20.85 15.56 3.95
N GLY A 130 -20.96 16.53 4.87
CA GLY A 130 -22.16 17.34 5.06
C GLY A 130 -23.29 16.63 5.82
N GLU A 131 -23.02 15.42 6.33
CA GLU A 131 -23.94 14.61 7.14
C GLU A 131 -23.59 14.72 8.62
N ASP A 132 -24.60 14.58 9.50
CA ASP A 132 -24.39 14.56 10.95
C ASP A 132 -23.53 13.34 11.37
N TRP A 133 -22.70 13.50 12.41
CA TRP A 133 -21.78 12.46 12.92
C TRP A 133 -22.48 11.23 13.53
N THR A 134 -23.79 11.31 13.71
CA THR A 134 -24.66 10.21 14.14
C THR A 134 -25.31 9.48 12.97
N ALA A 135 -25.22 10.01 11.75
CA ALA A 135 -25.86 9.45 10.57
C ALA A 135 -25.12 8.19 10.06
N PRO A 136 -25.84 7.25 9.42
CA PRO A 136 -25.22 6.15 8.69
C PRO A 136 -24.33 6.66 7.55
N ASP A 137 -23.26 5.92 7.28
CA ASP A 137 -22.37 6.16 6.14
C ASP A 137 -23.11 6.01 4.80
N GLN A 138 -23.19 7.10 4.02
CA GLN A 138 -23.81 7.09 2.68
C GLN A 138 -22.82 6.77 1.56
N GLY A 139 -21.53 6.57 1.85
CA GLY A 139 -20.53 6.20 0.86
C GLY A 139 -19.11 6.62 1.22
N PRO A 140 -18.10 6.08 0.49
CA PRO A 140 -16.70 6.36 0.79
C PRO A 140 -16.41 7.87 0.72
N GLY A 141 -15.66 8.37 1.70
CA GLY A 141 -15.13 9.73 1.71
C GLY A 141 -14.20 10.02 0.53
N ARG A 142 -13.59 11.20 0.51
CA ARG A 142 -12.62 11.61 -0.52
C ARG A 142 -11.33 12.22 0.04
N TYR A 143 -11.02 11.93 1.29
CA TYR A 143 -9.86 12.46 1.99
C TYR A 143 -8.59 11.68 1.63
N LEU A 144 -8.63 10.35 1.71
CA LEU A 144 -7.50 9.48 1.33
C LEU A 144 -7.36 9.29 -0.20
N THR A 145 -8.27 9.88 -0.99
CA THR A 145 -8.24 9.85 -2.46
C THR A 145 -7.16 10.77 -3.01
N PHE A 146 -6.40 10.32 -4.02
CA PHE A 146 -5.49 11.18 -4.78
C PHE A 146 -6.29 11.92 -5.87
N PRO A 147 -6.29 13.27 -5.89
CA PRO A 147 -7.04 14.03 -6.89
C PRO A 147 -6.51 13.78 -8.31
N SER A 148 -7.30 14.12 -9.34
CA SER A 148 -6.79 14.17 -10.71
C SER A 148 -5.55 15.07 -10.81
N ALA A 149 -4.60 14.68 -11.66
CA ALA A 149 -3.32 15.35 -11.87
C ALA A 149 -2.46 15.55 -10.59
N TYR A 150 -2.61 14.71 -9.56
CA TYR A 150 -1.84 14.79 -8.31
C TYR A 150 -0.30 14.79 -8.49
N PHE A 151 0.19 14.37 -9.65
CA PHE A 151 1.61 14.33 -10.03
C PHE A 151 2.09 15.59 -10.80
N GLN A 152 1.24 16.59 -10.98
CA GLN A 152 1.54 17.87 -11.64
C GLN A 152 1.42 19.02 -10.63
N ASN A 153 2.55 19.52 -10.13
CA ASN A 153 2.67 20.69 -9.23
C ASN A 153 1.82 20.65 -7.95
N ARG A 154 1.39 19.47 -7.51
CA ARG A 154 0.53 19.26 -6.34
C ARG A 154 1.28 18.67 -5.15
N THR A 155 2.57 18.96 -5.01
CA THR A 155 3.33 18.55 -3.83
C THR A 155 4.03 19.74 -3.20
N TYR A 156 4.06 19.75 -1.88
CA TYR A 156 4.57 20.83 -1.06
C TYR A 156 4.90 20.28 0.32
N GLY A 157 5.30 21.15 1.23
CA GLY A 157 5.50 20.77 2.62
C GLY A 157 5.65 21.94 3.55
N ILE A 158 5.88 21.63 4.83
CA ILE A 158 6.16 22.60 5.87
C ILE A 158 7.57 22.33 6.41
N GLU A 159 8.40 23.37 6.46
CA GLU A 159 9.58 23.38 7.34
C GLU A 159 9.18 24.01 8.68
N ILE A 160 9.27 23.22 9.74
CA ILE A 160 8.97 23.65 11.12
C ILE A 160 10.29 23.88 11.82
N ARG A 161 10.57 25.12 12.23
CA ARG A 161 11.70 25.50 13.07
C ARG A 161 11.19 25.72 14.49
N ASP A 162 11.38 24.71 15.32
CA ASP A 162 10.98 24.73 16.73
C ASP A 162 12.15 25.17 17.60
N HIS A 163 12.05 26.40 18.13
CA HIS A 163 13.07 27.01 18.98
C HIS A 163 12.83 26.74 20.47
N VAL A 164 11.76 26.04 20.85
CA VAL A 164 11.46 25.71 22.25
C VAL A 164 12.56 24.85 22.89
N PRO A 165 13.13 23.83 22.22
CA PRO A 165 14.31 23.12 22.72
C PRO A 165 15.55 24.01 22.94
N ALA A 166 15.65 25.12 22.21
CA ALA A 166 16.70 26.14 22.37
C ALA A 166 16.37 27.17 23.47
N GLY A 167 15.29 26.97 24.23
CA GLY A 167 14.86 27.85 25.32
C GLY A 167 14.11 29.11 24.88
N LYS A 168 13.70 29.21 23.61
CA LYS A 168 12.90 30.34 23.10
C LYS A 168 11.39 30.02 23.18
N GLN A 169 10.56 31.04 23.01
CA GLN A 169 9.10 30.91 22.90
C GLN A 169 8.69 31.21 21.46
N LEU A 170 9.13 30.36 20.54
CA LEU A 170 8.91 30.58 19.11
C LEU A 170 8.91 29.24 18.36
N ILE A 171 7.90 29.07 17.51
CA ILE A 171 7.87 28.09 16.44
C ILE A 171 7.60 28.85 15.14
N GLU A 172 8.48 28.70 14.17
CA GLU A 172 8.32 29.26 12.83
C GLU A 172 7.96 28.13 11.88
N MET A 173 6.98 28.34 11.01
CA MET A 173 6.62 27.38 9.97
C MET A 173 6.68 28.05 8.59
N PHE A 174 7.35 27.38 7.66
CA PHE A 174 7.52 27.85 6.29
C PHE A 174 6.84 26.89 5.33
N LEU A 175 5.92 27.38 4.51
CA LEU A 175 5.32 26.57 3.45
C LEU A 175 6.23 26.57 2.24
N ILE A 176 6.69 25.37 1.86
CA ILE A 176 7.62 25.14 0.75
C ILE A 176 6.88 24.41 -0.36
N VAL A 177 6.80 25.06 -1.53
CA VAL A 177 6.19 24.46 -2.73
C VAL A 177 7.28 23.77 -3.54
N ASN A 178 7.06 22.54 -3.99
CA ASN A 178 8.03 21.84 -4.83
C ASN A 178 8.07 22.41 -6.26
N ASP A 179 6.90 22.78 -6.81
CA ASP A 179 6.75 23.28 -8.18
C ASP A 179 5.60 24.29 -8.30
N GLY A 180 5.79 25.30 -9.16
CA GLY A 180 4.77 26.29 -9.47
C GLY A 180 4.52 27.31 -8.35
N THR A 181 3.32 27.88 -8.37
CA THR A 181 2.87 28.92 -7.42
C THR A 181 1.55 28.51 -6.78
N PHE A 182 1.49 28.64 -5.46
CA PHE A 182 0.28 28.48 -4.67
C PHE A 182 -0.18 29.85 -4.18
N ASP A 183 -1.48 30.12 -4.23
CA ASP A 183 -2.10 31.40 -3.87
C ASP A 183 -3.28 31.20 -2.93
N GLY A 184 -3.30 31.93 -1.82
CA GLY A 184 -4.30 31.79 -0.77
C GLY A 184 -3.97 30.65 0.19
N THR A 185 -2.69 30.37 0.41
CA THR A 185 -2.24 29.32 1.33
C THR A 185 -2.54 29.69 2.78
N THR A 186 -3.17 28.78 3.52
CA THR A 186 -3.51 29.00 4.92
C THR A 186 -3.10 27.83 5.79
N PHE A 187 -3.20 28.04 7.09
CA PHE A 187 -3.01 27.06 8.13
C PHE A 187 -4.27 27.04 9.00
N SER A 188 -4.78 25.83 9.24
CA SER A 188 -5.88 25.60 10.16
C SER A 188 -5.58 24.43 11.10
N LEU A 189 -6.13 24.48 12.31
CA LEU A 189 -6.24 23.29 13.15
C LEU A 189 -7.40 22.46 12.66
N PHE A 190 -7.24 21.14 12.61
CA PHE A 190 -8.31 20.25 12.15
C PHE A 190 -9.31 19.90 13.24
N ARG A 191 -8.98 20.10 14.53
CA ARG A 191 -9.95 20.09 15.62
C ARG A 191 -10.00 21.46 16.28
N ASN A 192 -11.23 21.87 16.61
CA ASN A 192 -11.44 23.04 17.45
C ASN A 192 -11.23 22.60 18.90
N SER A 193 -9.97 22.30 19.19
CA SER A 193 -9.50 21.62 20.41
C SER A 193 -9.77 22.40 21.69
N ASN A 194 -9.97 23.72 21.58
CA ASN A 194 -10.38 24.55 22.70
C ASN A 194 -11.85 24.35 23.11
N ASP A 195 -12.71 23.85 22.22
CA ASP A 195 -14.14 23.72 22.49
C ASP A 195 -14.49 22.28 22.89
N GLU A 196 -14.82 22.16 24.16
CA GLU A 196 -15.16 20.92 24.84
C GLU A 196 -16.37 20.18 24.26
N ASN A 197 -17.18 20.86 23.45
CA ASN A 197 -18.38 20.33 22.84
C ASN A 197 -18.21 20.07 21.34
N VAL A 198 -17.01 20.26 20.78
CA VAL A 198 -16.74 19.91 19.39
C VAL A 198 -16.79 18.39 19.27
N ARG A 199 -17.76 17.95 18.46
CA ARG A 199 -18.00 16.54 18.13
C ARG A 199 -17.56 16.20 16.71
N ASP A 200 -17.17 17.23 15.97
CA ASP A 200 -16.87 17.18 14.55
C ASP A 200 -15.44 17.69 14.29
N TYR A 201 -14.91 17.47 13.09
CA TYR A 201 -13.73 18.21 12.63
C TYR A 201 -14.11 19.70 12.55
N GLY A 202 -13.60 20.48 13.50
CA GLY A 202 -13.85 21.91 13.61
C GLY A 202 -12.57 22.69 13.32
N TRP A 203 -12.65 23.69 12.48
CA TRP A 203 -11.47 24.48 12.11
C TRP A 203 -11.30 25.66 13.07
N ALA A 204 -10.28 25.59 13.91
CA ALA A 204 -9.87 26.71 14.75
C ALA A 204 -8.55 27.28 14.23
N LEU A 205 -8.42 28.61 14.30
CA LEU A 205 -7.36 29.40 13.67
C LEU A 205 -7.35 29.26 12.14
N ASN A 206 -7.37 30.40 11.44
CA ASN A 206 -7.16 30.43 9.99
C ASN A 206 -6.15 31.54 9.72
N THR A 207 -4.91 31.16 9.43
CA THR A 207 -3.79 32.11 9.27
C THR A 207 -3.07 31.83 7.97
N GLY A 208 -2.83 32.88 7.17
CA GLY A 208 -2.13 32.75 5.89
C GLY A 208 -0.63 32.60 6.07
N PHE A 209 0.02 31.80 5.22
CA PHE A 209 1.48 31.80 5.09
C PHE A 209 1.93 33.05 4.33
N ASN A 210 2.01 34.16 5.02
CA ASN A 210 2.25 35.47 4.41
C ASN A 210 3.66 35.56 3.84
N ASN A 211 3.76 36.09 2.62
CA ASN A 211 5.02 36.29 1.93
C ASN A 211 5.36 37.80 1.89
N PRO A 212 6.40 38.26 2.62
CA PRO A 212 6.83 39.65 2.62
C PRO A 212 7.22 40.18 1.23
N ALA A 213 7.82 39.35 0.39
CA ALA A 213 8.21 39.72 -0.98
C ALA A 213 7.00 39.95 -1.90
N MET A 214 5.83 39.42 -1.53
CA MET A 214 4.55 39.59 -2.24
C MET A 214 3.62 40.58 -1.53
N GLY A 215 4.18 41.54 -0.79
CA GLY A 215 3.41 42.55 -0.06
C GLY A 215 2.58 41.97 1.09
N GLY A 216 3.04 40.87 1.69
CA GLY A 216 2.37 40.17 2.79
C GLY A 216 1.23 39.24 2.35
N LYS A 217 1.04 39.04 1.04
CA LYS A 217 0.01 38.12 0.53
C LYS A 217 0.44 36.66 0.71
N PRO A 218 -0.50 35.70 0.89
CA PRO A 218 -0.21 34.28 1.03
C PRO A 218 0.06 33.62 -0.33
N ILE A 219 1.12 34.07 -1.00
CA ILE A 219 1.55 33.59 -2.32
C ILE A 219 2.92 32.93 -2.18
N CYS A 220 2.98 31.63 -2.44
CA CYS A 220 4.16 30.79 -2.24
C CYS A 220 4.62 30.22 -3.58
N THR A 221 5.88 30.47 -3.93
CA THR A 221 6.45 30.05 -5.21
C THR A 221 7.60 29.09 -4.98
N ALA A 222 7.71 28.08 -5.84
CA ALA A 222 8.82 27.14 -5.80
C ALA A 222 10.18 27.86 -5.84
N GLY A 223 11.13 27.37 -5.05
CA GLY A 223 12.47 27.96 -4.91
C GLY A 223 12.57 29.14 -3.92
N SER A 224 11.45 29.61 -3.34
CA SER A 224 11.42 30.60 -2.26
C SER A 224 11.15 29.95 -0.89
N ARG A 225 11.61 30.60 0.18
CA ARG A 225 11.35 30.26 1.59
C ARG A 225 10.70 31.43 2.34
N ASP A 226 9.95 32.26 1.62
CA ASP A 226 9.43 33.54 2.15
C ASP A 226 8.01 33.41 2.74
N CYS A 227 7.29 32.33 2.43
CA CYS A 227 5.96 32.04 2.96
C CYS A 227 6.04 31.50 4.39
N LYS A 228 5.64 32.32 5.38
CA LYS A 228 5.88 32.01 6.79
C LYS A 228 4.68 32.30 7.68
N ILE A 229 4.56 31.52 8.76
CA ILE A 229 3.77 31.83 9.95
C ILE A 229 4.59 31.62 11.21
N ASP A 230 4.27 32.38 12.26
CA ASP A 230 4.96 32.35 13.55
C ASP A 230 3.99 32.11 14.69
N PHE A 231 4.43 31.31 15.66
CA PHE A 231 3.72 31.07 16.91
C PHE A 231 4.63 31.32 18.09
N ASP A 232 4.23 32.20 18.99
CA ASP A 232 4.98 32.58 20.19
C ASP A 232 4.34 32.09 21.50
N SER A 233 3.20 31.42 21.38
CA SER A 233 2.38 30.95 22.49
C SER A 233 1.60 29.71 22.08
N TYR A 234 1.17 28.92 23.06
CA TYR A 234 0.33 27.75 22.89
C TYR A 234 -1.14 28.13 23.01
N TRP A 235 -1.89 27.92 21.93
CA TRP A 235 -3.28 28.35 21.76
C TRP A 235 -4.30 27.25 22.04
N ASP A 236 -3.87 25.99 22.09
CA ASP A 236 -4.75 24.86 22.42
C ASP A 236 -4.96 24.77 23.94
N VAL A 237 -5.77 25.70 24.42
CA VAL A 237 -6.19 25.83 25.82
C VAL A 237 -7.71 25.83 25.86
N PRO A 238 -8.36 25.47 26.98
CA PRO A 238 -9.81 25.51 27.08
C PRO A 238 -10.40 26.86 26.65
N LYS A 239 -11.51 26.83 25.91
CA LYS A 239 -12.14 28.03 25.33
C LYS A 239 -12.32 29.14 26.37
N GLY A 240 -11.89 30.35 26.00
CA GLY A 240 -11.94 31.53 26.86
C GLY A 240 -10.76 31.69 27.82
N GLN A 241 -9.84 30.72 27.88
CA GLN A 241 -8.56 30.87 28.57
C GLN A 241 -7.54 31.63 27.70
N PRO A 242 -6.65 32.43 28.30
CA PRO A 242 -5.56 33.04 27.55
C PRO A 242 -4.59 31.97 27.06
N HIS A 243 -3.92 32.25 25.93
CA HIS A 243 -2.80 31.42 25.48
C HIS A 243 -1.75 31.33 26.59
N ARG A 244 -1.00 30.23 26.61
CA ARG A 244 0.10 30.01 27.56
C ARG A 244 1.44 29.93 26.85
N ALA A 245 2.53 29.92 27.62
CA ALA A 245 3.86 29.64 27.08
C ALA A 245 3.92 28.26 26.40
N LEU A 246 4.68 28.18 25.30
CA LEU A 246 5.07 26.95 24.62
C LEU A 246 6.01 26.14 25.50
N LYS A 247 5.82 24.82 25.54
CA LYS A 247 6.70 23.88 26.24
C LYS A 247 6.91 22.59 25.43
N MET A 248 7.98 21.88 25.78
CA MET A 248 8.25 20.54 25.27
C MET A 248 7.04 19.62 25.50
N GLY A 249 6.69 18.82 24.48
CA GLY A 249 5.56 17.89 24.53
C GLY A 249 4.20 18.52 24.21
N ASP A 250 4.14 19.84 23.95
CA ASP A 250 2.92 20.45 23.42
C ASP A 250 2.57 19.84 22.05
N VAL A 251 1.29 19.58 21.85
CA VAL A 251 0.77 18.94 20.64
C VAL A 251 0.19 20.01 19.72
N ILE A 252 0.61 19.99 18.46
CA ILE A 252 0.18 20.93 17.42
C ILE A 252 -0.41 20.12 16.26
N GLU A 253 -1.70 20.34 16.00
CA GLU A 253 -2.42 19.79 14.85
C GLU A 253 -2.10 20.60 13.60
N LEU A 254 -1.65 19.95 12.53
CA LEU A 254 -1.25 20.58 11.28
C LEU A 254 -2.21 20.19 10.15
N SER A 255 -2.87 21.18 9.56
CA SER A 255 -3.65 21.05 8.33
C SER A 255 -3.50 22.31 7.47
N PRO A 256 -2.35 22.49 6.79
CA PRO A 256 -2.18 23.58 5.83
C PRO A 256 -3.16 23.43 4.66
N ALA A 257 -3.66 24.54 4.13
CA ALA A 257 -4.36 24.56 2.87
C ALA A 257 -3.38 25.03 1.78
N GLU A 258 -3.07 24.15 0.84
CA GLU A 258 -2.53 24.57 -0.44
C GLU A 258 -3.63 25.14 -1.31
N ARG A 259 -3.31 25.97 -2.28
CA ARG A 259 -4.28 26.31 -3.32
C ARG A 259 -3.51 26.67 -4.56
N LEU A 260 -3.59 25.81 -5.57
CA LEU A 260 -2.94 26.08 -6.85
C LEU A 260 -3.41 27.42 -7.42
N GLU A 261 -2.54 28.05 -8.19
CA GLU A 261 -2.90 29.13 -9.09
C GLU A 261 -4.07 28.71 -10.00
N ARG A 262 -5.09 29.57 -10.12
CA ARG A 262 -6.37 29.25 -10.78
C ARG A 262 -6.76 30.31 -11.79
N PHE A 263 -7.40 29.90 -12.88
CA PHE A 263 -7.93 30.87 -13.82
C PHE A 263 -9.10 31.68 -13.24
N GLY A 264 -9.09 33.00 -13.46
CA GLY A 264 -10.19 33.91 -13.11
C GLY A 264 -10.42 34.10 -11.61
N ASP A 265 -9.47 33.69 -10.76
CA ASP A 265 -9.49 33.85 -9.30
C ASP A 265 -8.06 34.12 -8.79
N GLY A 266 -7.92 34.59 -7.56
CA GLY A 266 -6.63 34.86 -6.93
C GLY A 266 -5.79 35.86 -7.72
N MET A 267 -4.54 35.49 -8.04
CA MET A 267 -3.64 36.26 -8.89
C MET A 267 -4.19 36.57 -10.29
N HIS A 268 -5.12 35.74 -10.82
CA HIS A 268 -5.75 35.92 -12.12
C HIS A 268 -7.17 36.50 -12.03
N ALA A 269 -7.55 37.07 -10.89
CA ALA A 269 -8.86 37.67 -10.72
C ALA A 269 -9.07 38.82 -11.72
N GLY A 270 -10.15 38.73 -12.51
CA GLY A 270 -10.50 39.74 -13.52
C GLY A 270 -9.94 39.48 -14.92
N GLU A 271 -9.12 38.45 -15.10
CA GLU A 271 -8.68 38.02 -16.43
C GLU A 271 -9.82 37.36 -17.23
N PRO A 272 -9.94 37.59 -18.55
CA PRO A 272 -10.89 36.87 -19.39
C PRO A 272 -10.56 35.38 -19.46
N VAL A 273 -11.46 34.54 -18.95
CA VAL A 273 -11.36 33.07 -19.00
C VAL A 273 -12.71 32.49 -19.42
N SER A 274 -12.69 31.36 -20.15
CA SER A 274 -13.91 30.58 -20.38
C SER A 274 -14.50 30.04 -19.07
N ASP A 275 -15.82 29.90 -19.02
CA ASP A 275 -16.52 29.33 -17.86
C ASP A 275 -16.03 27.93 -17.50
N SER A 276 -15.56 27.16 -18.49
CA SER A 276 -15.04 25.81 -18.30
C SER A 276 -13.73 25.75 -17.51
N LEU A 277 -12.88 26.79 -17.60
CA LEU A 277 -11.58 26.84 -16.93
C LEU A 277 -11.61 27.66 -15.65
N LYS A 278 -12.66 28.47 -15.44
CA LYS A 278 -12.78 29.33 -14.26
C LYS A 278 -12.68 28.51 -12.95
N GLY A 279 -11.76 28.88 -12.07
CA GLY A 279 -11.52 28.20 -10.80
C GLY A 279 -10.75 26.86 -10.91
N LYS A 280 -10.42 26.40 -12.12
CA LYS A 280 -9.53 25.25 -12.34
C LYS A 280 -8.07 25.71 -12.26
N ALA A 281 -7.18 24.76 -11.97
CA ALA A 281 -5.75 25.01 -11.87
C ALA A 281 -5.18 25.47 -13.22
N VAL A 282 -4.31 26.48 -13.21
CA VAL A 282 -3.71 27.03 -14.45
C VAL A 282 -2.81 26.02 -15.15
N VAL A 283 -2.08 25.21 -14.37
CA VAL A 283 -1.09 24.25 -14.86
C VAL A 283 -1.66 23.17 -15.79
N ASP A 284 -2.89 22.72 -15.55
CA ASP A 284 -3.47 21.57 -16.26
C ASP A 284 -4.99 21.65 -16.48
N GLY A 285 -5.67 22.68 -16.00
CA GLY A 285 -7.13 22.77 -16.07
C GLY A 285 -7.88 21.75 -15.19
N ALA A 286 -7.19 20.96 -14.35
CA ALA A 286 -7.82 20.08 -13.37
C ALA A 286 -8.23 20.86 -12.11
N GLY A 287 -8.83 20.20 -11.13
CA GLY A 287 -9.21 20.85 -9.87
C GLY A 287 -7.97 21.41 -9.13
N SER A 288 -8.08 22.63 -8.58
CA SER A 288 -7.00 23.22 -7.78
C SER A 288 -6.79 22.47 -6.46
N ARG A 289 -7.92 22.08 -5.83
CA ARG A 289 -8.05 21.56 -4.46
C ARG A 289 -7.42 22.48 -3.40
N TYR A 290 -7.85 22.35 -2.14
CA TYR A 290 -7.22 23.09 -1.03
C TYR A 290 -7.13 22.31 0.28
N TYR A 291 -7.54 21.05 0.24
CA TYR A 291 -7.61 20.21 1.41
C TYR A 291 -6.29 19.46 1.53
N SER A 292 -5.84 19.20 2.75
CA SER A 292 -4.61 18.45 2.98
C SER A 292 -4.79 17.36 4.04
N PHE A 293 -3.70 16.67 4.34
CA PHE A 293 -3.65 15.73 5.45
C PHE A 293 -3.54 16.40 6.80
N GLU A 294 -4.13 15.73 7.78
CA GLU A 294 -4.11 16.07 9.19
C GLU A 294 -2.90 15.35 9.80
N GLN A 295 -1.88 16.11 10.18
CA GLN A 295 -0.69 15.56 10.84
C GLN A 295 -0.51 16.13 12.23
N LEU A 296 0.21 15.39 13.07
CA LEU A 296 0.49 15.80 14.45
C LEU A 296 1.97 16.10 14.61
N TYR A 297 2.26 17.29 15.12
CA TYR A 297 3.59 17.70 15.53
C TYR A 297 3.66 17.81 17.06
N VAL A 298 4.72 17.27 17.66
CA VAL A 298 4.98 17.38 19.08
C VAL A 298 6.20 18.25 19.30
N VAL A 299 6.03 19.34 20.06
CA VAL A 299 7.09 20.32 20.36
C VAL A 299 8.30 19.63 20.98
N GLY A 300 9.43 19.78 20.30
CA GLY A 300 10.73 19.22 20.64
C GLY A 300 10.98 17.77 20.21
N GLN A 301 9.99 17.15 19.57
CA GLN A 301 10.05 15.77 19.08
C GLN A 301 9.90 15.68 17.55
N GLY A 302 8.96 16.40 16.94
CA GLY A 302 8.69 16.31 15.49
C GLY A 302 7.34 15.71 15.15
N LEU A 303 7.23 15.20 13.92
CA LEU A 303 6.02 14.54 13.42
C LEU A 303 5.83 13.17 14.07
N VAL A 304 4.59 12.87 14.45
CA VAL A 304 4.21 11.59 15.02
C VAL A 304 2.90 11.08 14.43
N PRO A 305 2.74 9.76 14.22
CA PRO A 305 1.43 9.17 13.96
C PRO A 305 0.51 9.38 15.17
N TRP A 306 -0.79 9.51 14.93
CA TRP A 306 -1.74 9.92 15.96
C TRP A 306 -3.05 9.14 15.95
N TYR A 307 -3.77 9.23 17.06
CA TYR A 307 -5.13 8.74 17.22
C TYR A 307 -5.96 9.69 18.11
N GLY A 308 -7.28 9.55 18.07
CA GLY A 308 -8.20 10.34 18.87
C GLY A 308 -8.43 9.71 20.24
N VAL A 309 -8.26 10.47 21.33
CA VAL A 309 -8.48 10.02 22.71
C VAL A 309 -9.78 10.52 23.31
N ALA A 310 -10.31 9.76 24.27
CA ALA A 310 -11.57 10.08 24.92
C ALA A 310 -11.44 11.35 25.79
N PRO A 311 -12.53 12.10 26.03
CA PRO A 311 -13.91 11.85 25.57
C PRO A 311 -14.30 12.58 24.27
N ARG A 312 -13.40 13.35 23.64
CA ARG A 312 -13.72 14.28 22.54
C ARG A 312 -12.89 14.04 21.27
N LEU A 313 -12.36 12.83 21.12
CA LEU A 313 -11.47 12.48 20.01
C LEU A 313 -10.25 13.43 19.88
N ASN A 314 -9.69 13.94 20.98
CA ASN A 314 -8.52 14.83 20.90
C ASN A 314 -7.32 14.11 20.29
N SER A 315 -6.49 14.79 19.49
CA SER A 315 -5.30 14.17 18.90
C SER A 315 -4.26 13.87 19.98
N ALA A 316 -3.80 12.62 20.04
CA ALA A 316 -2.67 12.22 20.85
C ALA A 316 -1.69 11.38 20.00
N PRO A 317 -0.38 11.44 20.30
CA PRO A 317 0.59 10.54 19.68
C PRO A 317 0.19 9.07 19.90
N LEU A 318 0.33 8.26 18.86
CA LEU A 318 0.19 6.82 18.98
C LEU A 318 1.37 6.24 19.80
N PRO A 319 1.12 5.29 20.72
CA PRO A 319 2.18 4.58 21.43
C PRO A 319 3.09 3.79 20.49
N GLU A 320 4.38 3.69 20.82
CA GLU A 320 5.42 3.06 19.97
C GLU A 320 5.07 1.61 19.60
N GLU A 321 4.47 0.85 20.52
CA GLU A 321 4.08 -0.55 20.31
C GLU A 321 2.99 -0.73 19.24
N THR A 322 2.26 0.34 18.91
CA THR A 322 1.25 0.33 17.84
C THR A 322 1.84 0.68 16.47
N LEU A 323 3.06 1.22 16.43
CA LEU A 323 3.70 1.71 15.22
C LEU A 323 4.34 0.56 14.44
N LEU A 324 3.56 -0.11 13.59
CA LEU A 324 4.05 -1.26 12.80
C LEU A 324 5.20 -0.90 11.86
N GLY A 325 5.24 0.33 11.36
CA GLY A 325 6.35 0.88 10.57
C GLY A 325 7.21 1.91 11.31
N GLY A 326 7.18 1.98 12.64
CA GLY A 326 7.84 3.05 13.40
C GLY A 326 7.20 4.43 13.11
N THR A 327 7.98 5.50 13.09
CA THR A 327 7.46 6.86 12.77
C THR A 327 6.96 6.99 11.33
N ALA A 328 7.27 6.01 10.47
CA ALA A 328 6.72 5.90 9.11
C ALA A 328 5.30 5.30 9.06
N SER A 329 4.74 4.88 10.20
CA SER A 329 3.38 4.34 10.28
C SER A 329 2.32 5.41 9.98
N LEU A 330 1.18 5.02 9.40
CA LEU A 330 0.02 5.91 9.30
C LEU A 330 -0.68 6.06 10.64
N SER A 331 -1.19 7.27 10.88
CA SER A 331 -2.19 7.54 11.91
C SER A 331 -3.45 6.71 11.73
N TYR A 332 -4.27 6.64 12.77
CA TYR A 332 -5.60 6.02 12.68
C TYR A 332 -6.47 6.77 11.67
N ASN A 333 -7.18 6.02 10.83
CA ASN A 333 -7.98 6.59 9.75
C ASN A 333 -9.36 7.05 10.22
N TYR A 334 -9.60 8.36 10.30
CA TYR A 334 -10.91 8.90 10.70
C TYR A 334 -11.77 9.35 9.52
N SER A 335 -11.34 9.13 8.27
CA SER A 335 -12.10 9.54 7.07
C SER A 335 -13.10 8.49 6.57
N GLU A 336 -13.13 7.31 7.19
CA GLU A 336 -13.96 6.17 6.76
C GLU A 336 -13.61 5.64 5.37
N GLU A 337 -12.36 5.81 4.96
CA GLU A 337 -11.80 5.21 3.75
C GLU A 337 -10.80 4.08 4.04
N PRO A 338 -11.15 3.04 4.85
CA PRO A 338 -10.19 1.99 5.22
C PRO A 338 -9.68 1.20 4.00
N MET A 339 -10.38 1.23 2.87
CA MET A 339 -9.92 0.62 1.63
C MET A 339 -8.72 1.34 0.98
N ARG A 340 -8.38 2.56 1.43
CA ARG A 340 -7.29 3.39 0.87
C ARG A 340 -6.04 3.46 1.74
N VAL A 341 -6.02 2.85 2.93
CA VAL A 341 -4.90 2.94 3.87
C VAL A 341 -3.57 2.45 3.28
N PHE A 342 -3.58 1.50 2.35
CA PHE A 342 -2.36 0.99 1.71
C PHE A 342 -1.78 1.88 0.61
N GLN A 343 -2.41 3.01 0.29
CA GLN A 343 -1.99 3.89 -0.81
C GLN A 343 -1.24 5.13 -0.33
N GLN A 344 -1.13 5.32 0.98
CA GLN A 344 -0.70 6.59 1.57
C GLN A 344 0.82 6.66 1.77
N MET A 345 1.32 7.90 1.76
CA MET A 345 2.73 8.22 1.99
C MET A 345 3.12 7.97 3.44
N SER A 346 4.40 7.67 3.68
CA SER A 346 4.98 7.64 5.03
C SER A 346 4.61 8.90 5.82
N ASN A 347 4.23 8.74 7.10
CA ASN A 347 3.82 9.88 7.93
C ASN A 347 4.93 10.92 8.13
N ASN A 348 6.20 10.47 8.15
CA ASN A 348 7.39 11.31 8.28
C ASN A 348 8.04 11.69 6.94
N ILE A 349 7.31 11.60 5.82
CA ILE A 349 7.87 11.85 4.48
C ILE A 349 8.44 13.27 4.34
N GLY A 350 9.61 13.40 3.71
CA GLY A 350 10.21 14.69 3.38
C GLY A 350 9.47 15.46 2.27
N ILE A 351 9.78 16.75 2.14
CA ILE A 351 9.11 17.68 1.21
C ILE A 351 9.36 17.26 -0.23
N VAL A 352 10.63 17.02 -0.59
CA VAL A 352 11.02 16.59 -1.93
C VAL A 352 10.63 15.13 -2.17
N ASN A 353 10.69 14.29 -1.13
CA ASN A 353 10.32 12.88 -1.22
C ASN A 353 8.82 12.67 -1.43
N ALA A 354 7.93 13.58 -1.00
CA ALA A 354 6.52 13.56 -1.39
C ALA A 354 6.34 13.66 -2.92
N LYS A 355 7.18 14.46 -3.59
CA LYS A 355 7.21 14.53 -5.06
C LYS A 355 7.69 13.23 -5.71
N ARG A 356 8.75 12.61 -5.17
CA ARG A 356 9.22 11.28 -5.61
C ARG A 356 8.10 10.25 -5.56
N PHE A 357 7.41 10.22 -4.42
CA PHE A 357 6.31 9.31 -4.19
C PHE A 357 5.22 9.44 -5.25
N VAL A 358 4.71 10.65 -5.50
CA VAL A 358 3.61 10.83 -6.47
C VAL A 358 4.03 10.54 -7.91
N GLN A 359 5.28 10.84 -8.28
CA GLN A 359 5.78 10.54 -9.63
C GLN A 359 6.01 9.04 -9.85
N GLY A 360 6.46 8.31 -8.83
CA GLY A 360 6.53 6.84 -8.87
C GLY A 360 5.15 6.20 -8.91
N ARG A 361 4.23 6.70 -8.08
CA ARG A 361 2.83 6.27 -8.06
C ARG A 361 2.16 6.43 -9.43
N ARG A 362 2.40 7.56 -10.10
CA ARG A 362 1.90 7.81 -11.47
C ARG A 362 2.25 6.66 -12.40
N LEU A 363 3.51 6.23 -12.41
CA LEU A 363 3.96 5.13 -13.27
C LEU A 363 3.40 3.78 -12.82
N PHE A 364 3.33 3.51 -11.52
CA PHE A 364 2.76 2.28 -10.95
C PHE A 364 1.29 2.04 -11.38
N HIS A 365 0.54 3.13 -11.55
CA HIS A 365 -0.86 3.14 -11.98
C HIS A 365 -1.06 3.25 -13.51
N THR A 366 -0.01 3.53 -14.27
CA THR A 366 -0.06 3.73 -15.73
C THR A 366 -0.12 2.39 -16.47
N SER A 367 -0.98 2.30 -17.47
CA SER A 367 -0.98 1.18 -18.42
C SER A 367 0.17 1.29 -19.41
N PHE A 368 0.96 0.24 -19.57
CA PHE A 368 1.97 0.12 -20.61
C PHE A 368 1.39 -0.25 -21.98
N LEU A 369 0.06 -0.42 -22.09
CA LEU A 369 -0.64 -0.61 -23.36
C LEU A 369 -1.02 0.74 -23.98
N ASP A 370 -1.75 1.57 -23.23
CA ASP A 370 -2.38 2.80 -23.75
C ASP A 370 -2.00 4.07 -22.99
N GLY A 371 -1.09 3.98 -22.01
CA GLY A 371 -0.63 5.12 -21.20
C GLY A 371 -1.68 5.69 -20.24
N LYS A 372 -2.89 5.13 -20.16
CA LYS A 372 -3.95 5.63 -19.28
C LYS A 372 -3.66 5.33 -17.82
N HIS A 373 -3.98 6.27 -16.95
CA HIS A 373 -3.94 6.09 -15.50
C HIS A 373 -5.15 5.28 -15.01
N SER A 374 -5.02 4.53 -13.93
CA SER A 374 -6.10 3.66 -13.42
C SER A 374 -7.15 4.41 -12.60
N GLU A 375 -6.79 5.59 -12.11
CA GLU A 375 -7.68 6.49 -11.38
C GLU A 375 -7.94 7.71 -12.24
N HIS A 376 -9.17 8.24 -12.20
CA HIS A 376 -9.61 9.36 -13.03
C HIS A 376 -9.15 9.21 -14.49
N PRO A 377 -9.45 8.08 -15.17
CA PRO A 377 -8.88 7.78 -16.49
C PRO A 377 -9.28 8.77 -17.58
N ASP A 378 -10.37 9.51 -17.37
CA ASP A 378 -10.86 10.53 -18.29
C ASP A 378 -10.25 11.92 -17.99
N ASP A 379 -9.87 12.18 -16.73
CA ASP A 379 -9.31 13.49 -16.32
C ASP A 379 -7.77 13.48 -16.33
N ASN A 380 -7.16 12.36 -15.98
CA ASN A 380 -5.71 12.23 -15.92
C ASN A 380 -5.12 12.11 -17.34
N PRO A 381 -4.11 12.93 -17.69
CA PRO A 381 -3.51 12.89 -19.02
C PRO A 381 -2.92 11.51 -19.32
N VAL A 382 -2.95 11.10 -20.59
CA VAL A 382 -2.26 9.89 -21.06
C VAL A 382 -0.75 10.07 -20.91
N PHE A 383 -0.06 9.08 -20.34
CA PHE A 383 1.39 9.09 -20.30
C PHE A 383 1.94 8.56 -21.63
N ALA A 384 2.00 9.45 -22.64
CA ALA A 384 2.34 9.11 -24.02
C ALA A 384 3.64 8.29 -24.17
N ALA A 385 4.64 8.57 -23.32
CA ALA A 385 5.91 7.84 -23.29
C ALA A 385 5.75 6.32 -23.07
N HIS A 386 4.69 5.88 -22.38
CA HIS A 386 4.45 4.48 -22.01
C HIS A 386 3.35 3.79 -22.82
N VAL A 387 2.89 4.40 -23.91
CA VAL A 387 1.98 3.73 -24.86
C VAL A 387 2.73 2.64 -25.63
N ASN A 388 2.09 1.50 -25.86
CA ASN A 388 2.59 0.37 -26.67
C ASN A 388 3.88 -0.31 -26.16
N GLN A 389 4.25 -0.13 -24.90
CA GLN A 389 5.47 -0.70 -24.31
C GLN A 389 5.32 -2.13 -23.79
N LEU A 390 4.08 -2.56 -23.54
CA LEU A 390 3.75 -3.89 -23.05
C LEU A 390 4.28 -5.01 -23.97
N GLY A 391 4.74 -6.11 -23.36
CA GLY A 391 5.21 -7.28 -24.10
C GLY A 391 4.14 -7.91 -25.00
N PRO A 392 4.54 -8.72 -26.00
CA PRO A 392 3.59 -9.46 -26.83
C PRO A 392 2.64 -10.36 -26.01
N ARG A 393 3.16 -10.91 -24.91
CA ARG A 393 2.40 -11.57 -23.86
C ARG A 393 2.64 -10.89 -22.52
N PHE A 394 1.64 -10.93 -21.66
CA PHE A 394 1.63 -10.28 -20.34
C PHE A 394 0.55 -10.89 -19.43
N ASN A 395 0.51 -10.52 -18.15
CA ASN A 395 -0.53 -10.88 -17.20
C ASN A 395 -1.48 -9.70 -16.99
N GLN A 396 -0.95 -8.52 -16.65
CA GLN A 396 -1.69 -7.26 -16.56
C GLN A 396 -0.94 -6.12 -17.24
N GLU A 397 -1.66 -5.04 -17.55
CA GLU A 397 -1.11 -3.88 -18.27
C GLU A 397 -0.44 -2.85 -17.36
N ARG A 398 -0.63 -2.96 -16.03
CA ARG A 398 -0.15 -2.03 -15.00
C ARG A 398 0.11 -2.74 -13.68
N CYS A 399 0.99 -2.18 -12.84
CA CYS A 399 1.40 -2.83 -11.58
C CYS A 399 0.24 -3.00 -10.59
N ILE A 400 -0.56 -1.94 -10.40
CA ILE A 400 -1.71 -1.91 -9.48
C ILE A 400 -2.80 -2.95 -9.81
N ALA A 401 -2.85 -3.49 -11.03
CA ALA A 401 -3.85 -4.49 -11.42
C ALA A 401 -3.58 -5.86 -10.79
N CYS A 402 -2.32 -6.21 -10.52
CA CYS A 402 -1.98 -7.37 -9.68
C CYS A 402 -2.00 -7.00 -8.19
N HIS A 403 -1.52 -5.80 -7.85
CA HIS A 403 -1.48 -5.30 -6.47
C HIS A 403 -2.70 -4.44 -6.15
N THR A 404 -3.90 -5.03 -6.11
CA THR A 404 -5.17 -4.30 -6.01
C THR A 404 -5.17 -3.34 -4.81
N LEU A 405 -5.22 -2.02 -5.09
CA LEU A 405 -5.11 -0.95 -4.08
C LEU A 405 -3.88 -1.10 -3.16
N ASN A 406 -2.74 -1.56 -3.72
CA ASN A 406 -1.51 -1.95 -3.01
C ASN A 406 -1.63 -3.16 -2.07
N GLY A 407 -2.80 -3.79 -2.05
CA GLY A 407 -3.05 -5.06 -1.38
C GLY A 407 -2.62 -6.25 -2.21
N ARG A 408 -3.17 -7.41 -1.86
CA ARG A 408 -2.91 -8.67 -2.55
C ARG A 408 -3.77 -8.80 -3.80
N SER A 409 -3.35 -9.66 -4.72
CA SER A 409 -4.24 -10.03 -5.83
C SER A 409 -5.44 -10.80 -5.33
N ILE A 410 -6.59 -10.60 -5.97
CA ILE A 410 -7.79 -11.40 -5.73
C ILE A 410 -7.59 -12.76 -6.39
N VAL A 411 -7.92 -13.84 -5.66
CA VAL A 411 -7.95 -15.21 -6.21
C VAL A 411 -9.21 -15.36 -7.07
N PRO A 412 -9.08 -15.54 -8.40
CA PRO A 412 -10.24 -15.66 -9.28
C PRO A 412 -11.05 -16.93 -9.00
N GLY A 413 -12.34 -16.89 -9.35
CA GLY A 413 -13.22 -18.06 -9.27
C GLY A 413 -12.78 -19.21 -10.17
N ILE A 414 -13.31 -20.42 -9.91
CA ILE A 414 -13.04 -21.62 -10.71
C ILE A 414 -13.28 -21.36 -12.20
N GLY A 415 -12.38 -21.85 -13.05
CA GLY A 415 -12.41 -21.68 -14.50
C GLY A 415 -11.96 -20.31 -15.01
N THR A 416 -11.77 -19.33 -14.12
CA THR A 416 -11.29 -17.99 -14.48
C THR A 416 -9.77 -17.98 -14.56
N ARG A 417 -9.23 -17.18 -15.49
CA ARG A 417 -7.79 -17.01 -15.68
C ARG A 417 -7.13 -16.40 -14.44
N LEU A 418 -5.93 -16.88 -14.10
CA LEU A 418 -5.13 -16.42 -12.96
C LEU A 418 -4.18 -15.27 -13.32
N ASP A 419 -4.58 -14.35 -14.21
CA ASP A 419 -3.70 -13.30 -14.73
C ASP A 419 -3.47 -12.13 -13.76
N SER A 420 -4.08 -12.16 -12.56
CA SER A 420 -3.72 -11.30 -11.42
C SER A 420 -2.67 -11.95 -10.50
N MET A 421 -2.29 -13.20 -10.77
CA MET A 421 -1.33 -14.00 -10.00
C MET A 421 -0.14 -14.39 -10.90
N ALA A 422 1.01 -14.66 -10.29
CA ALA A 422 2.15 -15.22 -11.02
C ALA A 422 2.04 -16.75 -11.07
N VAL A 423 2.34 -17.35 -12.23
CA VAL A 423 2.44 -18.79 -12.39
C VAL A 423 3.85 -19.08 -12.90
N LEU A 424 4.78 -19.20 -11.95
CA LEU A 424 6.18 -19.43 -12.26
C LEU A 424 6.35 -20.85 -12.79
N THR A 425 7.21 -21.02 -13.79
CA THR A 425 7.42 -22.29 -14.49
C THR A 425 8.90 -22.58 -14.69
N ALA A 426 9.25 -23.86 -14.79
CA ALA A 426 10.61 -24.28 -15.09
C ALA A 426 10.67 -25.65 -15.76
N ALA A 427 11.76 -25.91 -16.48
CA ALA A 427 12.05 -27.23 -17.04
C ALA A 427 12.28 -28.28 -15.94
N ALA A 428 12.09 -29.56 -16.29
CA ALA A 428 12.27 -30.68 -15.35
C ALA A 428 13.67 -30.70 -14.71
N ALA A 429 14.72 -30.43 -15.49
CA ALA A 429 16.11 -30.39 -15.03
C ALA A 429 16.47 -29.12 -14.23
N SER A 430 15.56 -28.15 -14.12
CA SER A 430 15.79 -26.91 -13.38
C SER A 430 16.04 -27.18 -11.89
N THR A 431 17.03 -26.52 -11.31
CA THR A 431 17.32 -26.56 -9.87
C THR A 431 17.37 -25.14 -9.31
N GLY A 432 17.32 -24.98 -7.99
CA GLY A 432 17.41 -23.65 -7.38
C GLY A 432 18.71 -22.92 -7.71
N ALA A 433 19.84 -23.64 -7.81
CA ALA A 433 21.15 -23.09 -8.15
C ALA A 433 21.38 -22.93 -9.66
N ASN A 434 20.71 -23.73 -10.48
CA ASN A 434 20.77 -23.65 -11.95
C ASN A 434 19.35 -23.62 -12.52
N PRO A 435 18.71 -22.44 -12.56
CA PRO A 435 17.36 -22.30 -13.06
C PRO A 435 17.32 -22.48 -14.58
N LEU A 436 16.43 -23.34 -15.06
CA LEU A 436 16.18 -23.57 -16.48
C LEU A 436 14.73 -23.21 -16.83
N PRO A 437 14.49 -22.43 -17.90
CA PRO A 437 13.15 -21.98 -18.28
C PRO A 437 12.30 -23.15 -18.78
N ASP A 438 10.98 -23.08 -18.60
CA ASP A 438 10.06 -23.97 -19.32
C ASP A 438 10.11 -23.68 -20.84
N ALA A 439 10.03 -24.72 -21.67
CA ALA A 439 10.16 -24.58 -23.12
C ALA A 439 9.00 -23.81 -23.77
N THR A 440 7.79 -23.89 -23.19
CA THR A 440 6.60 -23.19 -23.67
C THR A 440 6.49 -21.82 -23.02
N TYR A 441 6.56 -21.81 -21.68
CA TYR A 441 6.19 -20.65 -20.88
C TYR A 441 7.37 -19.79 -20.44
N GLY A 442 8.62 -20.26 -20.55
CA GLY A 442 9.76 -19.59 -19.93
C GLY A 442 9.73 -19.69 -18.40
N VAL A 443 10.07 -18.62 -17.70
CA VAL A 443 10.11 -18.59 -16.21
C VAL A 443 8.78 -18.22 -15.54
N ASN A 444 7.80 -17.74 -16.31
CA ASN A 444 6.47 -17.36 -15.82
C ASN A 444 5.45 -17.42 -16.97
N VAL A 445 4.27 -17.96 -16.71
CA VAL A 445 3.17 -17.92 -17.69
C VAL A 445 2.67 -16.48 -17.83
N GLN A 446 2.81 -15.93 -19.03
CA GLN A 446 2.21 -14.66 -19.44
C GLN A 446 0.90 -14.94 -20.19
N GLN A 447 -0.22 -14.82 -19.46
CA GLN A 447 -1.48 -15.47 -19.80
C GLN A 447 -2.40 -14.66 -20.75
N ARG A 448 -2.02 -13.44 -21.09
CA ARG A 448 -2.64 -12.59 -22.12
C ARG A 448 -1.73 -12.49 -23.34
N SER A 449 -2.30 -12.10 -24.48
CA SER A 449 -1.58 -11.81 -25.71
C SER A 449 -2.13 -10.52 -26.33
N ARG A 450 -1.24 -9.71 -26.92
CA ARG A 450 -1.61 -8.57 -27.75
C ARG A 450 -2.16 -9.00 -29.12
N ASP A 451 -1.79 -10.19 -29.56
CA ASP A 451 -2.30 -10.84 -30.76
C ASP A 451 -3.48 -11.76 -30.39
N ALA A 452 -4.67 -11.42 -30.87
CA ALA A 452 -5.90 -12.18 -30.63
C ALA A 452 -5.90 -13.58 -31.28
N SER A 453 -5.00 -13.84 -32.25
CA SER A 453 -4.83 -15.14 -32.88
C SER A 453 -3.81 -16.04 -32.16
N ALA A 454 -3.08 -15.50 -31.18
CA ALA A 454 -2.07 -16.26 -30.46
C ALA A 454 -2.71 -17.38 -29.63
N THR A 455 -2.00 -18.51 -29.53
CA THR A 455 -2.44 -19.65 -28.71
C THR A 455 -2.76 -19.22 -27.28
N ASP A 456 -3.91 -19.66 -26.77
CA ASP A 456 -4.28 -19.45 -25.38
C ASP A 456 -3.39 -20.30 -24.48
N LEU A 457 -2.65 -19.62 -23.60
CA LEU A 457 -1.69 -20.20 -22.66
C LEU A 457 -2.15 -19.98 -21.20
N SER A 458 -3.41 -19.59 -21.00
CA SER A 458 -3.95 -19.26 -19.68
C SER A 458 -3.96 -20.45 -18.72
N VAL A 459 -3.93 -20.11 -17.44
CA VAL A 459 -4.04 -21.04 -16.31
C VAL A 459 -5.26 -20.65 -15.50
N SER A 460 -6.01 -21.64 -15.02
CA SER A 460 -7.16 -21.44 -14.14
C SER A 460 -7.17 -22.45 -12.99
N VAL A 461 -7.90 -22.14 -11.93
CA VAL A 461 -8.27 -23.17 -10.94
C VAL A 461 -9.39 -24.01 -11.54
N GLN A 462 -9.14 -25.31 -11.70
CA GLN A 462 -10.13 -26.28 -12.20
C GLN A 462 -11.09 -26.73 -11.11
N SER A 463 -10.54 -27.03 -9.93
CA SER A 463 -11.27 -27.51 -8.75
C SER A 463 -10.43 -27.31 -7.50
N TYR A 464 -10.98 -27.68 -6.35
CA TYR A 464 -10.25 -27.74 -5.09
C TYR A 464 -10.36 -29.15 -4.50
N ASP A 465 -9.24 -29.71 -4.08
CA ASP A 465 -9.23 -30.87 -3.20
C ASP A 465 -9.50 -30.38 -1.77
N THR A 466 -10.57 -30.85 -1.15
CA THR A 466 -10.95 -30.44 0.20
C THR A 466 -10.61 -31.50 1.23
N THR A 467 -10.31 -31.07 2.44
CA THR A 467 -10.05 -31.93 3.59
C THR A 467 -10.71 -31.33 4.81
N LEU A 468 -11.55 -32.11 5.48
CA LEU A 468 -12.19 -31.69 6.72
C LEU A 468 -11.25 -31.94 7.90
N TYR A 469 -10.71 -30.87 8.48
CA TYR A 469 -9.87 -30.90 9.66
C TYR A 469 -10.76 -30.79 10.91
N THR A 470 -10.58 -31.67 11.90
CA THR A 470 -11.34 -31.62 13.16
C THR A 470 -10.37 -31.26 14.29
N LEU A 471 -10.61 -30.13 14.95
CA LEU A 471 -9.85 -29.66 16.10
C LEU A 471 -10.12 -30.52 17.34
N PRO A 472 -9.25 -30.50 18.36
CA PRO A 472 -9.42 -31.30 19.58
C PRO A 472 -10.74 -31.09 20.33
N ASP A 473 -11.33 -29.90 20.22
CA ASP A 473 -12.63 -29.55 20.80
C ASP A 473 -13.84 -29.91 19.92
N GLY A 474 -13.59 -30.51 18.74
CA GLY A 474 -14.61 -30.93 17.78
C GLY A 474 -14.99 -29.87 16.74
N GLU A 475 -14.44 -28.65 16.79
CA GLU A 475 -14.64 -27.65 15.73
C GLU A 475 -14.08 -28.18 14.40
N LYS A 476 -14.85 -28.03 13.32
CA LYS A 476 -14.51 -28.54 11.99
C LYS A 476 -14.14 -27.39 11.07
N VAL A 477 -12.96 -27.47 10.47
CA VAL A 477 -12.45 -26.49 9.50
C VAL A 477 -12.17 -27.20 8.18
N GLU A 478 -12.78 -26.73 7.10
CA GLU A 478 -12.50 -27.27 5.77
C GLU A 478 -11.27 -26.58 5.18
N LEU A 479 -10.22 -27.34 4.94
CA LEU A 479 -9.04 -26.91 4.19
C LEU A 479 -9.24 -27.24 2.71
N ARG A 480 -8.68 -26.42 1.82
CA ARG A 480 -8.73 -26.65 0.37
C ARG A 480 -7.36 -26.45 -0.28
N LYS A 481 -7.06 -27.27 -1.29
CA LYS A 481 -5.87 -27.14 -2.14
C LYS A 481 -6.30 -27.00 -3.61
N PRO A 482 -5.83 -25.98 -4.33
CA PRO A 482 -6.23 -25.77 -5.72
C PRO A 482 -5.66 -26.84 -6.64
N VAL A 483 -6.47 -27.27 -7.61
CA VAL A 483 -6.08 -28.07 -8.76
C VAL A 483 -6.10 -27.15 -9.98
N TYR A 484 -4.97 -27.02 -10.67
CA TYR A 484 -4.82 -26.07 -11.77
C TYR A 484 -5.00 -26.74 -13.14
N ALA A 485 -5.63 -26.03 -14.07
CA ALA A 485 -5.71 -26.40 -15.47
C ALA A 485 -4.86 -25.45 -16.32
N PHE A 486 -4.01 -26.02 -17.18
CA PHE A 486 -3.23 -25.29 -18.18
C PHE A 486 -3.89 -25.48 -19.55
N LYS A 487 -4.07 -24.39 -20.31
CA LYS A 487 -4.52 -24.47 -21.71
C LYS A 487 -3.43 -24.99 -22.66
N GLY A 488 -2.18 -24.71 -22.34
CA GLY A 488 -1.01 -25.32 -22.99
C GLY A 488 -0.54 -26.59 -22.27
N PRO A 489 0.63 -27.14 -22.63
CA PRO A 489 1.23 -28.28 -21.96
C PRO A 489 1.42 -28.01 -20.46
N VAL A 490 1.14 -28.97 -19.58
CA VAL A 490 1.43 -28.78 -18.15
C VAL A 490 2.96 -28.73 -17.95
N PRO A 491 3.51 -27.67 -17.33
CA PRO A 491 4.94 -27.55 -17.12
C PRO A 491 5.43 -28.60 -16.13
N ALA A 492 6.68 -29.07 -16.30
CA ALA A 492 7.25 -30.08 -15.42
C ALA A 492 7.40 -29.59 -13.97
N LYS A 493 7.63 -28.28 -13.79
CA LYS A 493 7.68 -27.60 -12.49
C LYS A 493 6.95 -26.27 -12.57
N TYR A 494 6.13 -25.97 -11.58
CA TYR A 494 5.44 -24.71 -11.42
C TYR A 494 5.17 -24.32 -9.96
N SER A 495 4.89 -23.03 -9.77
CA SER A 495 4.49 -22.42 -8.50
C SER A 495 3.50 -21.29 -8.78
N VAL A 496 2.28 -21.40 -8.25
CA VAL A 496 1.26 -20.34 -8.35
C VAL A 496 1.41 -19.42 -7.15
N ARG A 497 1.48 -18.11 -7.40
CA ARG A 497 1.80 -17.10 -6.39
C ARG A 497 0.86 -15.91 -6.48
N GLN A 498 0.12 -15.69 -5.40
CA GLN A 498 -0.63 -14.47 -5.17
C GLN A 498 0.34 -13.29 -5.13
N ALA A 499 -0.05 -12.17 -5.73
CA ALA A 499 0.69 -10.93 -5.57
C ALA A 499 0.58 -10.51 -4.09
N ALA A 500 1.72 -10.21 -3.47
CA ALA A 500 1.74 -9.74 -2.09
C ALA A 500 1.29 -8.27 -2.02
N GLN A 501 0.85 -7.83 -0.85
CA GLN A 501 0.72 -6.39 -0.58
C GLN A 501 2.10 -5.71 -0.61
N VAL A 502 2.14 -4.43 -0.97
CA VAL A 502 3.39 -3.69 -1.24
C VAL A 502 3.70 -2.58 -0.23
N VAL A 503 2.98 -2.55 0.90
CA VAL A 503 3.26 -1.62 2.00
C VAL A 503 4.50 -2.03 2.82
N GLY A 504 5.28 -1.04 3.25
CA GLY A 504 6.46 -1.24 4.10
C GLY A 504 7.67 -1.86 3.41
N MET A 505 7.70 -1.92 2.06
CA MET A 505 8.81 -2.56 1.35
C MET A 505 10.15 -1.84 1.54
N GLY A 506 10.15 -0.50 1.65
CA GLY A 506 11.36 0.26 1.96
C GLY A 506 11.89 0.00 3.38
N LEU A 507 10.99 -0.17 4.36
CA LEU A 507 11.39 -0.53 5.72
C LEU A 507 12.10 -1.89 5.76
N ILE A 508 11.65 -2.86 4.94
CA ILE A 508 12.30 -4.17 4.79
C ILE A 508 13.69 -4.03 4.14
N GLU A 509 13.84 -3.15 3.15
CA GLU A 509 15.14 -2.88 2.51
C GLU A 509 16.13 -2.25 3.50
N ALA A 510 15.62 -1.39 4.37
CA ALA A 510 16.40 -0.64 5.35
C ALA A 510 16.91 -1.47 6.54
N ILE A 511 16.50 -2.74 6.70
CA ILE A 511 17.01 -3.61 7.78
C ILE A 511 18.44 -4.03 7.46
N ASP A 512 19.40 -3.79 8.35
CA ASP A 512 20.77 -4.28 8.14
C ASP A 512 20.80 -5.82 8.05
N GLU A 513 21.65 -6.38 7.18
CA GLU A 513 21.73 -7.84 7.00
C GLU A 513 22.06 -8.54 8.32
N SER A 514 22.91 -7.93 9.16
CA SER A 514 23.27 -8.47 10.48
C SER A 514 22.05 -8.66 11.39
N THR A 515 21.03 -7.79 11.31
CA THR A 515 19.80 -7.91 12.09
C THR A 515 19.01 -9.17 11.71
N ILE A 516 18.92 -9.48 10.41
CA ILE A 516 18.23 -10.70 9.93
C ILE A 516 19.07 -11.94 10.21
N LEU A 517 20.37 -11.88 9.93
CA LEU A 517 21.28 -13.02 10.11
C LEU A 517 21.44 -13.43 11.57
N ALA A 518 21.24 -12.51 12.53
CA ALA A 518 21.20 -12.81 13.95
C ALA A 518 20.02 -13.73 14.35
N LEU A 519 18.98 -13.81 13.51
CA LEU A 519 17.82 -14.69 13.71
C LEU A 519 17.94 -16.03 12.96
N ALA A 520 19.02 -16.22 12.19
CA ALA A 520 19.21 -17.44 11.41
C ALA A 520 19.81 -18.57 12.26
N ASP A 521 19.16 -19.73 12.23
CA ASP A 521 19.61 -20.92 12.95
C ASP A 521 19.60 -22.19 12.09
N PRO A 522 20.34 -22.22 10.96
CA PRO A 522 20.24 -23.29 9.97
C PRO A 522 20.56 -24.69 10.50
N THR A 523 21.20 -24.77 11.67
CA THR A 523 21.59 -26.02 12.35
C THR A 523 20.70 -26.37 13.55
N ASP A 524 19.65 -25.60 13.84
CA ASP A 524 18.73 -25.84 14.99
C ASP A 524 19.53 -25.97 16.31
N ARG A 525 20.33 -24.94 16.63
CA ARG A 525 21.26 -24.94 17.77
C ARG A 525 20.53 -24.93 19.10
N ASP A 526 19.34 -24.35 19.17
CA ASP A 526 18.53 -24.34 20.39
C ASP A 526 17.61 -25.58 20.53
N GLY A 527 17.54 -26.41 19.49
CA GLY A 527 16.79 -27.67 19.47
C GLY A 527 15.28 -27.48 19.51
N ASP A 528 14.78 -26.31 19.10
CA ASP A 528 13.36 -26.02 19.09
C ASP A 528 12.64 -26.49 17.81
N GLY A 529 13.39 -26.93 16.80
CA GLY A 529 12.91 -27.44 15.54
C GLY A 529 12.70 -26.37 14.46
N VAL A 530 12.99 -25.09 14.74
CA VAL A 530 12.86 -23.94 13.84
C VAL A 530 14.25 -23.50 13.39
N LYS A 531 14.50 -23.53 12.08
CA LYS A 531 15.84 -23.31 11.54
C LYS A 531 16.07 -21.94 10.94
N GLY A 532 15.08 -21.34 10.26
CA GLY A 532 15.23 -20.01 9.65
C GLY A 532 16.51 -19.84 8.80
N VAL A 533 16.44 -20.18 7.51
CA VAL A 533 17.62 -20.18 6.63
C VAL A 533 17.64 -18.95 5.73
N PRO A 534 18.77 -18.22 5.60
CA PRO A 534 18.88 -17.13 4.65
C PRO A 534 18.93 -17.63 3.20
N ASN A 535 18.28 -16.90 2.28
CA ASN A 535 18.51 -17.07 0.85
C ASN A 535 19.52 -16.06 0.35
N TRP A 536 20.42 -16.47 -0.53
CA TRP A 536 21.46 -15.62 -1.10
C TRP A 536 21.20 -15.39 -2.58
N VAL A 537 21.17 -14.13 -2.99
CA VAL A 537 20.75 -13.71 -4.32
C VAL A 537 21.90 -13.00 -5.01
N ALA A 538 22.25 -13.46 -6.21
CA ALA A 538 23.15 -12.72 -7.07
C ALA A 538 22.40 -11.53 -7.69
N ASP A 539 22.92 -10.32 -7.46
CA ASP A 539 22.42 -9.11 -8.09
C ASP A 539 22.57 -9.21 -9.61
N PRO A 540 21.50 -8.95 -10.38
CA PRO A 540 21.53 -9.18 -11.82
C PRO A 540 22.41 -8.19 -12.59
N GLU A 541 22.66 -6.99 -12.04
CA GLU A 541 23.44 -5.92 -12.68
C GLU A 541 24.93 -6.03 -12.34
N THR A 542 25.28 -6.47 -11.13
CA THR A 542 26.66 -6.46 -10.60
C THR A 542 27.24 -7.86 -10.35
N GLY A 543 26.41 -8.90 -10.28
CA GLY A 543 26.82 -10.26 -9.92
C GLY A 543 27.19 -10.46 -8.45
N LYS A 544 27.12 -9.41 -7.62
CA LYS A 544 27.41 -9.49 -6.18
C LYS A 544 26.31 -10.27 -5.45
N PHE A 545 26.69 -11.03 -4.43
CA PHE A 545 25.72 -11.75 -3.60
C PHE A 545 25.22 -10.88 -2.45
N HIS A 546 23.90 -10.79 -2.33
CA HIS A 546 23.19 -10.08 -1.27
C HIS A 546 22.22 -11.02 -0.54
N LEU A 547 21.81 -10.64 0.67
CA LEU A 547 20.75 -11.33 1.40
C LEU A 547 19.40 -11.11 0.70
N GLY A 548 18.67 -12.18 0.45
CA GLY A 548 17.34 -12.15 -0.13
C GLY A 548 16.27 -11.64 0.85
N ARG A 549 15.34 -10.81 0.37
CA ARG A 549 14.31 -10.13 1.17
C ARG A 549 12.91 -10.20 0.56
N TYR A 550 12.82 -10.18 -0.77
CA TYR A 550 11.56 -10.06 -1.49
C TYR A 550 11.12 -11.33 -2.22
N GLY A 551 9.83 -11.38 -2.54
CA GLY A 551 9.16 -12.56 -3.06
C GLY A 551 8.84 -13.60 -1.98
N TRP A 552 8.10 -14.64 -2.37
CA TRP A 552 7.66 -15.70 -1.47
C TRP A 552 8.81 -16.61 -0.98
N LYS A 553 9.94 -16.62 -1.69
CA LYS A 553 11.13 -17.44 -1.38
C LYS A 553 12.39 -16.59 -1.15
N ALA A 554 12.24 -15.32 -0.78
CA ALA A 554 13.36 -14.39 -0.60
C ALA A 554 14.32 -14.37 -1.82
N SER A 555 13.79 -14.48 -3.04
CA SER A 555 14.60 -14.68 -4.25
C SER A 555 15.11 -13.39 -4.89
N LYS A 556 14.83 -12.23 -4.28
CA LYS A 556 15.31 -10.91 -4.69
C LYS A 556 15.84 -10.15 -3.48
N ALA A 557 16.93 -9.42 -3.65
CA ALA A 557 17.59 -8.69 -2.57
C ALA A 557 17.10 -7.24 -2.45
N THR A 558 16.83 -6.57 -3.58
CA THR A 558 16.46 -5.16 -3.63
C THR A 558 15.07 -4.92 -4.20
N LEU A 559 14.45 -3.78 -3.86
CA LEU A 559 13.25 -3.26 -4.49
C LEU A 559 13.44 -3.10 -5.99
N ARG A 560 14.58 -2.53 -6.39
CA ARG A 560 14.96 -2.35 -7.79
C ARG A 560 14.93 -3.68 -8.57
N GLN A 561 15.53 -4.74 -8.00
CA GLN A 561 15.48 -6.07 -8.59
C GLN A 561 14.06 -6.63 -8.63
N GLN A 562 13.29 -6.49 -7.54
CA GLN A 562 11.91 -6.96 -7.44
C GLN A 562 11.00 -6.31 -8.50
N ILE A 563 11.12 -5.00 -8.72
CA ILE A 563 10.35 -4.27 -9.74
C ILE A 563 10.77 -4.70 -11.14
N GLY A 564 12.08 -4.76 -11.42
CA GLY A 564 12.59 -5.21 -12.71
C GLY A 564 12.13 -6.62 -13.07
N ASP A 565 12.15 -7.53 -12.09
CA ASP A 565 11.72 -8.92 -12.25
C ASP A 565 10.23 -9.02 -12.59
N ALA A 566 9.38 -8.24 -11.90
CA ALA A 566 7.94 -8.18 -12.14
C ALA A 566 7.60 -7.56 -13.51
N LEU A 567 8.22 -6.42 -13.86
CA LEU A 567 8.06 -5.79 -15.17
C LEU A 567 8.38 -6.77 -16.30
N MET A 568 9.46 -7.54 -16.15
CA MET A 568 9.85 -8.49 -17.16
C MET A 568 8.95 -9.74 -17.17
N LYS A 569 8.83 -10.43 -16.04
CA LYS A 569 8.14 -11.72 -15.95
C LYS A 569 6.64 -11.61 -16.09
N ASP A 570 6.03 -10.57 -15.56
CA ASP A 570 4.57 -10.43 -15.57
C ASP A 570 4.08 -9.60 -16.76
N MET A 571 4.83 -8.59 -17.19
CA MET A 571 4.32 -7.60 -18.16
C MET A 571 5.07 -7.58 -19.49
N GLY A 572 6.24 -8.22 -19.57
CA GLY A 572 7.07 -8.18 -20.77
C GLY A 572 7.66 -6.79 -21.06
N VAL A 573 7.71 -5.91 -20.05
CA VAL A 573 8.25 -4.54 -20.11
C VAL A 573 9.74 -4.60 -19.73
N THR A 574 10.61 -4.05 -20.57
CA THR A 574 12.07 -4.10 -20.33
C THR A 574 12.54 -2.90 -19.49
N SER A 575 13.59 -3.12 -18.70
CA SER A 575 14.19 -2.12 -17.81
C SER A 575 15.71 -2.27 -17.80
N ALA A 576 16.44 -1.35 -17.16
CA ALA A 576 17.89 -1.47 -17.03
C ALA A 576 18.35 -2.80 -16.39
N VAL A 577 17.53 -3.36 -15.48
CA VAL A 577 17.82 -4.65 -14.79
C VAL A 577 17.63 -5.85 -15.72
N PHE A 578 16.61 -5.79 -16.58
CA PHE A 578 16.26 -6.84 -17.56
C PHE A 578 15.99 -6.20 -18.92
N PRO A 579 17.05 -5.95 -19.71
CA PRO A 579 16.96 -5.06 -20.86
C PRO A 579 16.44 -5.74 -22.14
N SER A 580 16.45 -7.07 -22.19
CA SER A 580 15.85 -7.86 -23.28
C SER A 580 14.70 -8.74 -22.79
N ARG A 581 13.68 -8.91 -23.63
CA ARG A 581 12.57 -9.86 -23.38
C ARG A 581 13.04 -11.31 -23.32
N ASP A 582 14.21 -11.62 -23.87
CA ASP A 582 14.82 -12.95 -23.73
C ASP A 582 15.18 -13.29 -22.29
N CYS A 583 15.20 -12.31 -21.38
CA CYS A 583 15.34 -12.55 -19.93
C CYS A 583 14.23 -13.45 -19.40
N GLN A 584 13.04 -13.39 -20.00
CA GLN A 584 11.93 -14.26 -19.65
C GLN A 584 12.26 -15.74 -19.91
N ARG A 585 13.13 -16.02 -20.88
CA ARG A 585 13.62 -17.37 -21.21
C ARG A 585 15.06 -17.60 -20.76
N LEU A 586 15.60 -16.78 -19.86
CA LEU A 586 16.98 -16.89 -19.38
C LEU A 586 18.00 -17.01 -20.52
N GLY A 587 17.80 -16.28 -21.63
CA GLY A 587 18.73 -16.29 -22.76
C GLY A 587 20.15 -15.89 -22.32
N PRO A 588 21.21 -16.51 -22.86
CA PRO A 588 22.58 -16.31 -22.36
C PRO A 588 23.03 -14.84 -22.39
N ASP A 589 22.61 -14.09 -23.42
CA ASP A 589 22.95 -12.68 -23.61
C ASP A 589 21.77 -11.75 -23.30
N CYS A 590 20.74 -12.22 -22.61
CA CYS A 590 19.53 -11.43 -22.37
C CYS A 590 19.79 -10.13 -21.56
N ARG A 591 20.93 -10.06 -20.88
CA ARG A 591 21.39 -8.89 -20.12
C ARG A 591 22.28 -7.94 -20.93
N ASN A 592 22.71 -8.35 -22.12
CA ASN A 592 23.54 -7.57 -23.04
C ASN A 592 22.67 -7.04 -24.18
N ALA A 593 21.87 -6.01 -23.94
CA ALA A 593 21.06 -5.39 -24.99
C ALA A 593 21.66 -4.05 -25.45
N ALA A 594 21.80 -3.87 -26.77
CA ALA A 594 22.26 -2.62 -27.39
C ALA A 594 21.12 -1.60 -27.61
N ALA A 595 19.86 -2.01 -27.46
CA ALA A 595 18.68 -1.17 -27.65
C ALA A 595 18.22 -0.50 -26.36
N GLY A 596 17.46 0.59 -26.49
CA GLY A 596 16.79 1.23 -25.35
C GLY A 596 15.75 0.31 -24.69
N THR A 597 15.54 0.50 -23.40
CA THR A 597 14.55 -0.23 -22.59
C THR A 597 13.18 0.45 -22.63
N SER A 598 12.10 -0.29 -22.32
CA SER A 598 10.75 0.28 -22.24
C SER A 598 10.67 1.39 -21.20
N ILE A 599 11.25 1.18 -20.01
CA ILE A 599 11.40 2.24 -19.02
C ILE A 599 12.88 2.58 -18.82
N SER A 600 13.16 3.87 -18.58
CA SER A 600 14.49 4.37 -18.25
C SER A 600 14.92 3.94 -16.83
N ALA A 601 16.22 4.05 -16.54
CA ALA A 601 16.74 3.83 -15.19
C ALA A 601 16.11 4.78 -14.15
N SER A 602 15.82 6.02 -14.54
CA SER A 602 15.16 7.01 -13.68
C SER A 602 13.69 6.66 -13.38
N GLU A 603 13.00 6.00 -14.30
CA GLU A 603 11.61 5.54 -14.11
C GLU A 603 11.55 4.34 -13.19
N LEU A 604 12.51 3.43 -13.34
CA LEU A 604 12.68 2.32 -12.41
C LEU A 604 13.01 2.82 -11.00
N GLU A 605 13.83 3.86 -10.87
CA GLU A 605 14.09 4.52 -9.59
C GLU A 605 12.81 5.13 -9.02
N ARG A 606 12.02 5.86 -9.81
CA ARG A 606 10.73 6.43 -9.35
C ARG A 606 9.77 5.35 -8.83
N LEU A 607 9.68 4.20 -9.50
CA LEU A 607 8.89 3.07 -8.98
C LEU A 607 9.44 2.58 -7.63
N SER A 608 10.76 2.53 -7.48
CA SER A 608 11.44 2.15 -6.23
C SER A 608 11.16 3.17 -5.12
N ASP A 609 11.22 4.47 -5.41
CA ASP A 609 10.92 5.55 -4.48
C ASP A 609 9.49 5.45 -3.94
N TYR A 610 8.51 5.22 -4.83
CA TYR A 610 7.12 5.02 -4.44
C TYR A 610 6.95 3.85 -3.48
N LEU A 611 7.47 2.68 -3.82
CA LEU A 611 7.36 1.49 -2.98
C LEU A 611 8.18 1.61 -1.68
N SER A 612 9.26 2.39 -1.69
CA SER A 612 10.07 2.65 -0.50
C SER A 612 9.33 3.49 0.53
N LEU A 613 8.57 4.48 0.07
CA LEU A 613 7.90 5.49 0.89
C LEU A 613 6.40 5.21 1.11
N LEU A 614 5.91 4.04 0.69
CA LEU A 614 4.58 3.55 1.06
C LEU A 614 4.53 3.20 2.55
N ALA A 615 3.63 3.87 3.26
CA ALA A 615 3.47 3.68 4.70
C ALA A 615 2.88 2.32 5.07
N VAL A 616 3.07 1.95 6.33
CA VAL A 616 2.42 0.82 6.98
C VAL A 616 1.32 1.37 7.89
N PRO A 617 0.08 0.85 7.89
CA PRO A 617 -0.91 1.29 8.89
C PRO A 617 -0.44 0.95 10.31
N ALA A 618 -0.70 1.82 11.28
CA ALA A 618 -0.53 1.46 12.68
C ALA A 618 -1.46 0.30 13.07
N GLN A 619 -1.06 -0.47 14.08
CA GLN A 619 -1.88 -1.53 14.65
C GLN A 619 -3.14 -0.93 15.26
N ARG A 620 -4.29 -1.51 14.92
CA ARG A 620 -5.61 -1.11 15.42
C ARG A 620 -5.93 -1.80 16.75
N SER A 621 -5.13 -1.52 17.77
CA SER A 621 -5.22 -2.12 19.10
C SER A 621 -5.78 -1.19 20.18
N LEU A 622 -5.98 0.09 19.87
CA LEU A 622 -6.51 1.09 20.80
C LEU A 622 -7.94 1.48 20.41
N ARG A 623 -8.76 1.75 21.43
CA ARG A 623 -10.09 2.31 21.23
C ARG A 623 -9.97 3.82 21.04
N SER A 624 -10.45 4.32 19.90
CA SER A 624 -10.56 5.77 19.69
C SER A 624 -11.65 6.38 20.56
N GLY A 625 -11.41 7.61 21.01
CA GLY A 625 -12.25 8.35 21.93
C GLY A 625 -13.48 9.01 21.33
N PHE A 626 -14.25 8.29 20.51
CA PHE A 626 -15.51 8.81 19.97
C PHE A 626 -16.49 9.17 21.10
N PRO A 627 -17.23 10.29 20.99
CA PRO A 627 -18.37 10.56 21.86
C PRO A 627 -19.38 9.40 21.86
N ALA A 628 -20.10 9.19 22.97
CA ALA A 628 -20.90 7.99 23.19
C ALA A 628 -22.02 7.74 22.15
N ASP A 629 -22.48 8.79 21.47
CA ASP A 629 -23.50 8.75 20.43
C ASP A 629 -22.92 8.81 19.00
N THR A 630 -21.61 8.96 18.86
CA THR A 630 -20.94 8.99 17.55
C THR A 630 -20.70 7.58 17.02
N ARG A 631 -20.95 7.41 15.73
CA ARG A 631 -20.62 6.16 15.03
C ARG A 631 -19.11 5.92 15.04
N VAL A 632 -18.70 4.76 15.54
CA VAL A 632 -17.33 4.25 15.44
C VAL A 632 -17.15 3.61 14.07
N SER A 633 -16.13 4.02 13.32
CA SER A 633 -15.79 3.37 12.05
C SER A 633 -15.46 1.89 12.30
N PRO A 634 -15.87 0.95 11.44
CA PRO A 634 -15.61 -0.47 11.65
C PRO A 634 -14.12 -0.82 11.84
N GLU A 635 -13.18 -0.04 11.29
CA GLU A 635 -11.76 -0.27 11.55
C GLU A 635 -11.31 0.09 12.99
N HIS A 636 -12.06 0.92 13.73
CA HIS A 636 -11.74 1.36 15.10
C HIS A 636 -12.59 0.69 16.17
N ASP A 637 -13.58 -0.12 15.77
CA ASP A 637 -14.37 -0.92 16.69
C ASP A 637 -13.61 -2.18 17.07
N VAL A 638 -12.70 -2.02 18.04
CA VAL A 638 -11.73 -3.04 18.46
C VAL A 638 -11.86 -3.33 19.94
N ASN A 639 -11.42 -4.53 20.35
CA ASN A 639 -11.38 -4.95 21.75
C ASN A 639 -9.92 -5.05 22.24
N PRO A 640 -9.35 -3.99 22.86
CA PRO A 640 -7.96 -3.98 23.30
C PRO A 640 -7.59 -5.13 24.26
N THR A 641 -8.54 -5.55 25.11
CA THR A 641 -8.30 -6.63 26.08
C THR A 641 -8.16 -7.97 25.37
N GLN A 642 -9.02 -8.24 24.38
CA GLN A 642 -8.95 -9.47 23.59
C GLN A 642 -7.71 -9.48 22.68
N ILE A 643 -7.35 -8.35 22.08
CA ILE A 643 -6.13 -8.19 21.26
C ILE A 643 -4.87 -8.45 22.08
N SER A 644 -4.79 -7.86 23.29
CA SER A 644 -3.66 -8.09 24.20
C SER A 644 -3.55 -9.57 24.61
N ARG A 645 -4.68 -10.21 24.96
CA ARG A 645 -4.73 -11.66 25.24
C ARG A 645 -4.28 -12.48 24.03
N GLY A 646 -4.74 -12.12 22.83
CA GLY A 646 -4.38 -12.78 21.57
C GLY A 646 -2.89 -12.71 21.26
N SER A 647 -2.26 -11.55 21.48
CA SER A 647 -0.81 -11.37 21.33
C SER A 647 -0.03 -12.27 22.28
N ALA A 648 -0.44 -12.36 23.55
CA ALA A 648 0.18 -13.25 24.52
C ALA A 648 0.04 -14.73 24.13
N LEU A 649 -1.14 -15.15 23.66
CA LEU A 649 -1.40 -16.51 23.18
C LEU A 649 -0.59 -16.82 21.92
N PHE A 650 -0.46 -15.87 20.99
CA PHE A 650 0.38 -15.99 19.79
C PHE A 650 1.85 -16.26 20.16
N ALA A 651 2.37 -15.55 21.16
CA ALA A 651 3.70 -15.81 21.71
C ALA A 651 3.78 -17.17 22.43
N GLN A 652 2.78 -17.53 23.23
CA GLN A 652 2.72 -18.83 23.94
C GLN A 652 2.68 -20.03 22.99
N ALA A 653 1.98 -19.89 21.86
CA ALA A 653 2.00 -20.85 20.77
C ALA A 653 3.34 -20.94 20.04
N ARG A 654 4.31 -20.08 20.37
CA ARG A 654 5.62 -19.93 19.68
C ARG A 654 5.52 -19.53 18.21
N CYS A 655 4.45 -18.84 17.80
CA CYS A 655 4.38 -18.27 16.46
C CYS A 655 5.52 -17.25 16.22
N VAL A 656 5.95 -16.57 17.29
CA VAL A 656 7.04 -15.58 17.30
C VAL A 656 8.43 -16.12 16.95
N ALA A 657 8.62 -17.46 16.92
CA ALA A 657 9.89 -18.06 16.50
C ALA A 657 10.20 -17.77 15.01
N CYS A 658 9.16 -17.70 14.18
CA CYS A 658 9.26 -17.33 12.76
C CYS A 658 8.71 -15.91 12.51
N HIS A 659 7.60 -15.58 13.16
CA HIS A 659 6.94 -14.27 13.06
C HIS A 659 7.45 -13.33 14.16
N THR A 660 8.76 -13.04 14.13
CA THR A 660 9.44 -12.19 15.11
C THR A 660 8.77 -10.82 15.21
N PRO A 661 8.27 -10.41 16.39
CA PRO A 661 7.41 -9.22 16.52
C PRO A 661 8.07 -7.93 16.07
N GLN A 662 9.35 -7.73 16.43
CA GLN A 662 10.03 -6.44 16.34
C GLN A 662 11.36 -6.58 15.61
N MET A 663 11.70 -5.57 14.81
CA MET A 663 13.00 -5.41 14.16
C MET A 663 13.43 -3.95 14.20
N LYS A 664 14.73 -3.70 14.02
CA LYS A 664 15.28 -2.35 13.87
C LYS A 664 15.87 -2.16 12.48
N THR A 665 15.52 -1.06 11.82
CA THR A 665 16.15 -0.67 10.56
C THR A 665 17.52 -0.02 10.82
N GLY A 666 18.42 -0.14 9.85
CA GLY A 666 19.77 0.40 9.89
C GLY A 666 19.84 1.91 9.68
N ALA A 667 21.06 2.44 9.74
CA ALA A 667 21.34 3.88 9.65
C ALA A 667 21.78 4.35 8.25
N ASN A 668 21.81 3.45 7.25
CA ASN A 668 22.49 3.71 5.97
C ASN A 668 21.55 3.80 4.76
N HIS A 669 20.24 3.54 4.92
CA HIS A 669 19.29 3.60 3.81
C HIS A 669 19.20 5.03 3.20
N PRO A 670 19.12 5.24 1.87
CA PRO A 670 19.12 6.58 1.28
C PRO A 670 17.98 7.51 1.77
N PHE A 671 16.79 6.96 2.00
CA PHE A 671 15.69 7.68 2.66
C PHE A 671 15.89 7.77 4.18
N ALA A 672 15.91 9.00 4.71
CA ALA A 672 16.03 9.25 6.15
C ALA A 672 14.78 8.78 6.91
N GLU A 673 13.62 8.78 6.25
CA GLU A 673 12.33 8.28 6.71
C GLU A 673 12.40 6.85 7.24
N LEU A 674 13.29 6.06 6.65
CA LEU A 674 13.40 4.61 6.86
C LEU A 674 14.57 4.23 7.78
N ARG A 675 15.39 5.19 8.21
CA ARG A 675 16.56 4.94 9.07
C ARG A 675 16.15 4.80 10.54
N ASN A 676 16.83 3.91 11.25
CA ASN A 676 16.75 3.76 12.72
C ASN A 676 15.33 3.59 13.28
N GLN A 677 14.44 2.98 12.53
CA GLN A 677 13.06 2.73 12.91
C GLN A 677 12.97 1.46 13.76
N THR A 678 12.26 1.53 14.89
CA THR A 678 11.69 0.35 15.54
C THR A 678 10.42 -0.03 14.77
N ILE A 679 10.42 -1.18 14.11
CA ILE A 679 9.30 -1.65 13.31
C ILE A 679 8.74 -2.96 13.87
N HIS A 680 7.47 -3.25 13.58
CA HIS A 680 6.79 -4.46 14.04
C HIS A 680 6.23 -5.28 12.86
N PRO A 681 7.10 -5.93 12.04
CA PRO A 681 6.67 -6.67 10.86
C PRO A 681 6.05 -8.02 11.18
N TYR A 682 6.30 -8.59 12.37
CA TYR A 682 5.96 -9.98 12.69
C TYR A 682 6.51 -10.96 11.65
N SER A 683 7.80 -10.84 11.35
CA SER A 683 8.51 -11.66 10.36
C SER A 683 10.00 -11.60 10.63
N ASN A 684 10.68 -12.74 10.51
CA ASN A 684 12.14 -12.80 10.51
C ASN A 684 12.78 -12.70 9.11
N LEU A 685 11.96 -12.65 8.04
CA LEU A 685 12.38 -12.61 6.64
C LEU A 685 13.21 -13.83 6.15
N LEU A 686 13.33 -14.87 6.98
CA LEU A 686 14.07 -16.09 6.68
C LEU A 686 13.17 -17.16 6.03
N LEU A 687 13.80 -18.16 5.41
CA LEU A 687 13.12 -19.32 4.86
C LEU A 687 12.86 -20.37 5.94
N HIS A 688 11.66 -20.94 5.93
CA HIS A 688 11.27 -22.04 6.79
C HIS A 688 10.64 -23.15 5.96
N ASP A 689 10.94 -24.41 6.28
CA ASP A 689 10.24 -25.55 5.71
C ASP A 689 8.81 -25.62 6.29
N MET A 690 7.81 -25.39 5.45
CA MET A 690 6.40 -25.39 5.86
C MET A 690 5.71 -26.76 5.64
N GLY A 691 6.49 -27.79 5.31
CA GLY A 691 6.06 -29.17 5.18
C GLY A 691 5.28 -29.50 3.90
N PRO A 692 4.95 -30.78 3.69
CA PRO A 692 4.38 -31.31 2.45
C PRO A 692 3.07 -30.65 2.01
N GLY A 693 2.27 -30.14 2.96
CA GLY A 693 1.01 -29.46 2.67
C GLY A 693 1.19 -28.19 1.85
N LEU A 694 2.29 -27.48 2.05
CA LEU A 694 2.61 -26.21 1.38
C LEU A 694 3.75 -26.32 0.36
N THR A 695 4.19 -27.54 0.05
CA THR A 695 5.21 -27.79 -0.98
C THR A 695 4.66 -27.52 -2.38
N ASP A 696 5.36 -26.67 -3.14
CA ASP A 696 5.17 -26.51 -4.59
C ASP A 696 6.10 -27.46 -5.37
N THR A 697 6.50 -27.14 -6.60
CA THR A 697 7.48 -27.95 -7.36
C THR A 697 8.70 -27.14 -7.80
N LEU A 698 8.83 -25.90 -7.36
CA LEU A 698 9.82 -24.94 -7.85
C LEU A 698 10.82 -24.57 -6.76
N ALA A 699 12.11 -24.78 -6.99
CA ALA A 699 13.17 -24.28 -6.11
C ALA A 699 13.74 -22.95 -6.63
N GLU A 700 14.18 -22.08 -5.73
CA GLU A 700 14.79 -20.78 -6.06
C GLU A 700 15.99 -20.49 -5.14
N GLY A 701 17.20 -20.52 -5.69
CA GLY A 701 18.42 -20.43 -4.90
C GLY A 701 18.50 -21.61 -3.93
N LYS A 702 18.52 -21.32 -2.62
CA LYS A 702 18.48 -22.34 -1.56
C LYS A 702 17.09 -22.74 -1.12
N ALA A 703 16.06 -21.98 -1.48
CA ALA A 703 14.70 -22.33 -1.12
C ALA A 703 14.27 -23.57 -1.89
N THR A 704 14.07 -24.67 -1.16
CA THR A 704 13.46 -25.89 -1.71
C THR A 704 11.99 -25.64 -2.04
N ALA A 705 11.31 -26.65 -2.56
CA ALA A 705 9.89 -26.57 -2.89
C ALA A 705 8.98 -26.32 -1.67
N SER A 706 9.38 -26.78 -0.48
CA SER A 706 8.63 -26.61 0.78
C SER A 706 8.99 -25.36 1.57
N MET A 707 10.07 -24.67 1.18
CA MET A 707 10.58 -23.51 1.90
C MET A 707 9.92 -22.22 1.46
N TRP A 708 9.48 -21.44 2.44
CA TRP A 708 8.84 -20.15 2.25
C TRP A 708 9.41 -19.10 3.18
N ARG A 709 9.51 -17.87 2.69
CA ARG A 709 9.86 -16.71 3.50
C ARG A 709 8.69 -16.37 4.43
N THR A 710 8.95 -16.05 5.69
CA THR A 710 7.90 -15.48 6.55
C THR A 710 7.41 -14.17 5.96
N ALA A 711 6.11 -14.06 5.68
CA ALA A 711 5.52 -12.81 5.21
C ALA A 711 5.35 -11.84 6.40
N PRO A 712 5.62 -10.53 6.23
CA PRO A 712 5.24 -9.54 7.23
C PRO A 712 3.73 -9.56 7.44
N LEU A 713 3.28 -9.54 8.70
CA LEU A 713 1.87 -9.61 9.06
C LEU A 713 1.23 -8.23 9.26
N TRP A 714 1.98 -7.13 9.12
CA TRP A 714 1.39 -5.79 9.16
C TRP A 714 0.33 -5.61 8.06
N GLY A 715 -0.72 -4.83 8.33
CA GLY A 715 -1.84 -4.59 7.42
C GLY A 715 -2.79 -5.76 7.20
N LEU A 716 -2.58 -6.92 7.82
CA LEU A 716 -3.37 -8.13 7.60
C LEU A 716 -4.88 -7.91 7.85
N GLY A 717 -5.22 -7.18 8.91
CA GLY A 717 -6.60 -6.84 9.27
C GLY A 717 -7.25 -5.82 8.33
N SER A 718 -6.45 -5.06 7.59
CA SER A 718 -6.91 -4.05 6.63
C SER A 718 -7.31 -4.64 5.27
N LEU A 719 -6.84 -5.86 4.94
CA LEU A 719 -7.10 -6.50 3.65
C LEU A 719 -8.58 -6.66 3.33
N LYS A 720 -9.43 -6.92 4.32
CA LYS A 720 -10.89 -7.06 4.11
C LYS A 720 -11.54 -5.78 3.59
N TYR A 721 -10.96 -4.61 3.87
CA TYR A 721 -11.42 -3.33 3.33
C TYR A 721 -10.78 -3.05 1.97
N VAL A 722 -9.46 -3.27 1.86
CA VAL A 722 -8.69 -3.04 0.63
C VAL A 722 -9.15 -3.94 -0.53
N GLN A 723 -9.59 -5.17 -0.23
CA GLN A 723 -10.11 -6.13 -1.21
C GLN A 723 -11.65 -6.16 -1.26
N GLY A 724 -12.31 -5.16 -0.67
CA GLY A 724 -13.76 -4.95 -0.72
C GLY A 724 -14.57 -5.68 0.36
N ASN A 725 -14.25 -6.95 0.65
CA ASN A 725 -14.86 -7.70 1.75
C ASN A 725 -13.96 -8.84 2.23
N ALA A 726 -14.36 -9.51 3.32
CA ALA A 726 -13.62 -10.63 3.90
C ALA A 726 -13.53 -11.87 2.97
N ASP A 727 -14.56 -12.14 2.15
CA ASP A 727 -14.59 -13.30 1.24
C ASP A 727 -13.59 -13.19 0.09
N SER A 728 -13.20 -11.97 -0.27
CA SER A 728 -12.15 -11.69 -1.26
C SER A 728 -10.73 -11.94 -0.70
N VAL A 729 -10.56 -11.95 0.62
CA VAL A 729 -9.24 -12.08 1.26
C VAL A 729 -8.81 -13.53 1.29
N HIS A 730 -7.60 -13.77 0.81
CA HIS A 730 -6.99 -15.09 0.78
C HIS A 730 -5.55 -15.03 1.29
N TYR A 731 -5.10 -16.13 1.87
CA TYR A 731 -3.81 -16.24 2.55
C TYR A 731 -2.97 -17.38 1.97
N LEU A 732 -1.68 -17.36 2.35
CA LEU A 732 -0.62 -18.24 1.84
C LEU A 732 -0.22 -17.92 0.41
N HIS A 733 0.85 -18.56 -0.06
CA HIS A 733 1.49 -18.20 -1.33
C HIS A 733 0.54 -18.31 -2.53
N ASP A 734 -0.39 -19.24 -2.54
CA ASP A 734 -1.30 -19.51 -3.65
C ASP A 734 -2.75 -19.10 -3.39
N GLY A 735 -3.01 -18.41 -2.27
CA GLY A 735 -4.34 -17.94 -1.89
C GLY A 735 -5.32 -19.07 -1.53
N ARG A 736 -4.85 -20.27 -1.17
CA ARG A 736 -5.74 -21.39 -0.87
C ARG A 736 -6.58 -21.19 0.40
N ALA A 737 -6.03 -20.51 1.40
CA ALA A 737 -6.70 -20.32 2.70
C ALA A 737 -7.64 -19.12 2.65
N ARG A 738 -8.91 -19.34 3.00
CA ARG A 738 -9.98 -18.31 3.03
C ARG A 738 -10.00 -17.52 4.33
N THR A 739 -9.44 -18.09 5.39
CA THR A 739 -9.43 -17.50 6.73
C THR A 739 -8.06 -17.62 7.37
N LEU A 740 -7.80 -16.80 8.39
CA LEU A 740 -6.60 -16.92 9.22
C LEU A 740 -6.53 -18.28 9.95
N MET A 741 -7.67 -18.81 10.38
CA MET A 741 -7.78 -20.16 10.94
C MET A 741 -7.29 -21.22 9.95
N GLU A 742 -7.80 -21.20 8.70
CA GLU A 742 -7.32 -22.12 7.65
C GLU A 742 -5.81 -21.92 7.39
N ALA A 743 -5.34 -20.68 7.33
CA ALA A 743 -3.93 -20.37 7.10
C ALA A 743 -3.04 -20.98 8.18
N ILE A 744 -3.40 -20.83 9.46
CA ILE A 744 -2.68 -21.44 10.59
C ILE A 744 -2.68 -22.96 10.47
N LEU A 745 -3.82 -23.58 10.14
CA LEU A 745 -3.91 -25.04 10.05
C LEU A 745 -3.09 -25.66 8.90
N TRP A 746 -2.83 -24.89 7.84
CA TRP A 746 -1.91 -25.28 6.78
C TRP A 746 -0.43 -25.31 7.19
N HIS A 747 -0.04 -24.68 8.31
CA HIS A 747 1.35 -24.67 8.76
C HIS A 747 1.80 -26.08 9.15
N GLY A 748 2.79 -26.62 8.44
CA GLY A 748 3.45 -27.87 8.76
C GLY A 748 4.96 -27.66 8.95
N GLY A 749 5.74 -28.73 8.78
CA GLY A 749 7.21 -28.66 8.85
C GLY A 749 7.68 -28.05 10.18
N GLU A 750 8.53 -27.03 10.11
CA GLU A 750 9.06 -26.30 11.27
C GLU A 750 7.96 -25.69 12.15
N ALA A 751 6.81 -25.32 11.55
CA ALA A 751 5.70 -24.71 12.28
C ALA A 751 4.69 -25.72 12.86
N ALA A 752 4.90 -27.02 12.68
CA ALA A 752 3.96 -28.05 13.12
C ALA A 752 3.72 -28.03 14.64
N ALA A 753 4.76 -27.78 15.44
CA ALA A 753 4.66 -27.68 16.89
C ALA A 753 3.84 -26.45 17.32
N SER A 754 4.07 -25.30 16.69
CA SER A 754 3.33 -24.06 16.96
C SER A 754 1.86 -24.19 16.56
N ARG A 755 1.58 -24.81 15.40
CA ARG A 755 0.21 -25.15 15.00
C ARG A 755 -0.47 -26.04 16.03
N GLY A 756 0.18 -27.11 16.48
CA GLY A 756 -0.37 -28.03 17.48
C GLY A 756 -0.72 -27.35 18.81
N LYS A 757 0.07 -26.35 19.24
CA LYS A 757 -0.26 -25.54 20.42
C LYS A 757 -1.50 -24.68 20.22
N PHE A 758 -1.63 -24.06 19.05
CA PHE A 758 -2.82 -23.29 18.69
C PHE A 758 -4.07 -24.18 18.60
N GLU A 759 -3.95 -25.38 18.02
CA GLU A 759 -5.05 -26.36 17.96
C GLU A 759 -5.53 -26.77 19.37
N ALA A 760 -4.61 -26.87 20.32
CA ALA A 760 -4.92 -27.24 21.71
C ALA A 760 -5.53 -26.11 22.55
N MET A 761 -5.54 -24.86 22.07
CA MET A 761 -6.21 -23.74 22.73
C MET A 761 -7.72 -23.95 22.72
N SER A 762 -8.43 -23.37 23.69
CA SER A 762 -9.90 -23.24 23.64
C SER A 762 -10.35 -22.38 22.46
N LYS A 763 -11.62 -22.48 22.07
CA LYS A 763 -12.18 -21.66 21.00
C LYS A 763 -11.98 -20.16 21.28
N GLU A 764 -12.24 -19.71 22.50
CA GLU A 764 -12.11 -18.31 22.90
C GLU A 764 -10.67 -17.81 22.82
N GLU A 765 -9.70 -18.67 23.10
CA GLU A 765 -8.28 -18.37 22.96
C GLU A 765 -7.85 -18.29 21.48
N ARG A 766 -8.31 -19.23 20.65
CA ARG A 766 -8.07 -19.17 19.20
C ARG A 766 -8.68 -17.90 18.61
N ASP A 767 -9.92 -17.57 18.97
CA ASP A 767 -10.60 -16.36 18.52
C ASP A 767 -9.84 -15.08 18.98
N ALA A 768 -9.24 -15.08 20.18
CA ALA A 768 -8.39 -13.98 20.62
C ALA A 768 -7.11 -13.84 19.77
N VAL A 769 -6.46 -14.94 19.38
CA VAL A 769 -5.30 -14.90 18.45
C VAL A 769 -5.72 -14.36 17.08
N ILE A 770 -6.88 -14.79 16.57
CA ILE A 770 -7.42 -14.26 15.31
C ILE A 770 -7.73 -12.76 15.41
N GLU A 771 -8.27 -12.30 16.54
CA GLU A 771 -8.53 -10.87 16.78
C GLU A 771 -7.23 -10.06 16.83
N PHE A 772 -6.18 -10.58 17.50
CA PHE A 772 -4.85 -9.97 17.48
C PHE A 772 -4.29 -9.86 16.05
N LEU A 773 -4.30 -10.94 15.28
CA LEU A 773 -3.85 -10.92 13.87
C LEU A 773 -4.69 -9.96 13.01
N SER A 774 -5.98 -9.84 13.32
CA SER A 774 -6.91 -8.93 12.65
C SER A 774 -6.73 -7.47 13.09
N SER A 775 -5.94 -7.18 14.13
CA SER A 775 -5.56 -5.82 14.53
C SER A 775 -4.31 -5.31 13.82
N LEU A 776 -3.50 -6.22 13.25
CA LEU A 776 -2.26 -5.92 12.54
C LEU A 776 -2.49 -5.28 11.17
#